data_AF-A0A6P7I715-F1
#
_entry.id   AF-A0A6P7I715-F1
#
_cell.length_a   1.000
_cell.length_b   1.000
_cell.length_c   1.000
_cell.angle_alpha   90.00
_cell.angle_beta   90.00
_cell.angle_gamma   90.00
#
_symmetry.space_group_name_H-M   'P 1'
#
loop_
_entity.id
_entity.type
_entity.pdbx_description
1 polymer ?
#
loop_
_entity_poly.entity_id
_entity_poly.type
_entity_poly.pdbx_seq_one_letter_code
_entity_poly.pdbx_strand_id
1 'polypeptide(L)'
;MSGARELNRKRRPPKMFLISTELNVQDQLEGTILLQRGFICQEQDLGKSRGENPWVKVLDNNVMVKIERRFLLEIPPELTGLLEPVSDPDVRLKLLTNPGKLQQLSSLPLHAPLWVQMGQPDELAEAELKYVGPLTRGGSAVYFGVQLKGSSAGKGVSNGSFKGHRLFTCPEACALFVSASQIRLRHWSRSNGSEAHERARDRDQHRRGSASNNHPSNGNPSNNDRGQQQQHLQQQHGHHVSFHQRRSSSPPPPHNIGILPRTAELPPIAAHNQVRGPLSPPLFHIGQRVCFPLEDAVVGGEVRFCGPLPSRSASGMYVGVLLDAPVGKWNGYYKDTKLCHIPSPIYGLLLPVSNVSLEHKSHRHIPLQQIPKSILKPAGPPAPKSAPASPPASAPKIALMPPTKQVLKAPPLPPPKPTQKPVPPPLPPPKQPHPSSPPATDQPQHLNGVHGPSSPLRSPDYGEGAEENGDAGLGGDLEVGSMVEVNDPPLFGVIRWIGQISGVSEPVAGIELDQELSAGTDGSYLGERHFRCPANKGLFVKLRNCRRDSRFPAPEMPVNQVERCNSIAFAEWGSERVEDHTPPVDGEEARDLYQGSKRGIQGHLNSCYLDATLFSLFSCCSSADWVLFWPSDPESDQSSLQAQDLLRCEIVNPLRRFGYVCASKTMALRRLLEAANRDTGFTNQEKDPEEFLNKLFQLLRVEPLLKIRSMTQQPQECHLYQLFPPTLPPSPSSPLPLSPLVSPIPISSPSSGRMRVASVQALLESSFLHSGLKFVEAPSCLLLLMPRFGKDFKMFDAILPTLSLDITDLLDDTLRQCSICQAVAGWECLQCYEDPDITPGHLKQYCQTCNTQVHSHRKRASHSPVKIGVPGGSWEGPLHCTRQRMSLFAVTCIETSHYVSFVRHGPLPIDWLFFDSMADREGGENGFNIPQVRACPEVGRFLTLTEEELSRVDVASLREPARRLLCDSYMCLYHSPELSLYK
;
A
#
# COMPACT_ATOMS: atom_id res chain seq x y z
N MET A 1 45.67 -12.27 -34.61
CA MET A 1 46.38 -11.11 -34.03
C MET A 1 45.66 -9.83 -34.42
N SER A 2 45.99 -8.70 -33.77
CA SER A 2 45.25 -7.42 -33.82
C SER A 2 43.86 -7.52 -33.21
N GLY A 3 43.68 -6.90 -32.04
CA GLY A 3 42.38 -6.74 -31.37
C GLY A 3 42.07 -5.25 -31.24
N ALA A 4 40.89 -4.83 -31.70
CA ALA A 4 40.41 -3.48 -31.50
C ALA A 4 39.84 -3.33 -30.09
N ARG A 5 40.27 -2.30 -29.35
CA ARG A 5 39.68 -1.95 -28.04
C ARG A 5 38.38 -1.22 -28.25
N GLU A 6 37.26 -1.77 -27.78
CA GLU A 6 36.02 -1.01 -27.70
C GLU A 6 36.13 0.12 -26.66
N LEU A 7 35.70 1.32 -27.06
CA LEU A 7 35.76 2.52 -26.24
C LEU A 7 34.60 2.56 -25.26
N ASN A 8 34.89 2.13 -24.04
CA ASN A 8 34.00 2.13 -22.90
C ASN A 8 33.44 3.56 -22.63
N ARG A 9 32.25 3.86 -23.17
CA ARG A 9 31.53 5.14 -22.96
C ARG A 9 31.01 5.21 -21.53
N LYS A 10 31.90 5.55 -20.59
CA LYS A 10 31.54 5.91 -19.22
C LYS A 10 30.44 6.98 -19.26
N ARG A 11 29.21 6.63 -18.83
CA ARG A 11 28.20 7.63 -18.47
C ARG A 11 28.83 8.52 -17.39
N ARG A 12 28.60 9.83 -17.47
CA ARG A 12 29.01 10.73 -16.38
C ARG A 12 28.14 10.41 -15.15
N PRO A 13 28.68 10.49 -13.92
CA PRO A 13 27.83 10.40 -12.73
C PRO A 13 26.79 11.53 -12.77
N PRO A 14 25.56 11.30 -12.29
CA PRO A 14 24.56 12.35 -12.18
C PRO A 14 25.08 13.46 -11.24
N LYS A 15 24.74 14.71 -11.54
CA LYS A 15 25.15 15.81 -10.67
C LYS A 15 24.35 15.81 -9.38
N MET A 16 25.02 16.21 -8.31
CA MET A 16 24.45 16.30 -6.97
C MET A 16 24.55 17.75 -6.48
N PHE A 17 23.55 18.20 -5.72
CA PHE A 17 23.50 19.56 -5.16
C PHE A 17 23.02 19.55 -3.71
N LEU A 18 23.34 20.60 -2.95
CA LEU A 18 22.57 20.99 -1.76
C LEU A 18 21.68 22.19 -2.06
N ILE A 19 20.47 22.24 -1.48
CA ILE A 19 19.63 23.44 -1.52
C ILE A 19 20.23 24.52 -0.59
N SER A 20 20.47 25.74 -1.11
CA SER A 20 21.20 26.81 -0.40
C SER A 20 20.37 27.59 0.63
N THR A 21 19.04 27.55 0.48
CA THR A 21 18.03 28.29 1.24
C THR A 21 16.78 27.43 1.39
N GLU A 22 15.86 27.80 2.28
CA GLU A 22 14.51 27.23 2.27
C GLU A 22 13.75 27.71 1.03
N LEU A 23 12.96 26.83 0.42
CA LEU A 23 12.17 27.11 -0.78
C LEU A 23 10.74 26.59 -0.62
N ASN A 24 9.76 27.39 -1.04
CA ASN A 24 8.39 26.94 -1.25
C ASN A 24 8.18 26.73 -2.75
N VAL A 25 8.00 25.49 -3.18
CA VAL A 25 7.75 25.12 -4.57
C VAL A 25 6.28 24.74 -4.72
N GLN A 26 5.56 25.37 -5.64
CA GLN A 26 4.21 24.93 -6.00
C GLN A 26 4.29 23.73 -6.94
N ASP A 27 3.78 22.59 -6.50
CA ASP A 27 3.39 21.49 -7.34
C ASP A 27 1.89 21.59 -7.73
N GLN A 28 1.50 20.96 -8.84
CA GLN A 28 0.14 21.03 -9.38
C GLN A 28 -0.81 19.98 -8.80
N LEU A 29 -0.31 19.02 -8.03
CA LEU A 29 -1.05 17.93 -7.39
C LEU A 29 -0.92 17.99 -5.86
N GLU A 30 0.28 18.24 -5.32
CA GLU A 30 0.57 18.24 -3.88
C GLU A 30 0.48 19.63 -3.21
N GLY A 31 0.39 20.72 -3.98
CA GLY A 31 0.32 22.08 -3.46
C GLY A 31 1.69 22.69 -3.13
N THR A 32 1.82 23.38 -1.99
CA THR A 32 3.06 24.08 -1.64
C THR A 32 4.02 23.18 -0.88
N ILE A 33 5.03 22.65 -1.58
CA ILE A 33 6.08 21.80 -1.02
C ILE A 33 7.19 22.69 -0.41
N LEU A 34 7.37 22.61 0.90
CA LEU A 34 8.50 23.22 1.61
C LEU A 34 9.75 22.33 1.48
N LEU A 35 10.80 22.86 0.86
CA LEU A 35 12.11 22.22 0.75
C LEU A 35 13.07 22.93 1.69
N GLN A 36 13.69 22.19 2.62
CA GLN A 36 14.60 22.77 3.60
C GLN A 36 15.99 23.01 3.03
N ARG A 37 16.64 24.03 3.57
CA ARG A 37 18.05 24.34 3.36
C ARG A 37 18.92 23.14 3.75
N GLY A 38 19.85 22.73 2.88
CA GLY A 38 20.75 21.61 3.12
C GLY A 38 20.23 20.23 2.69
N PHE A 39 19.01 20.12 2.12
CA PHE A 39 18.59 18.88 1.44
C PHE A 39 19.48 18.57 0.22
N ILE A 40 19.75 17.28 -0.02
CA ILE A 40 20.49 16.76 -1.18
C ILE A 40 19.54 16.62 -2.37
N CYS A 41 19.98 17.06 -3.53
CA CYS A 41 19.27 16.97 -4.80
C CYS A 41 20.11 16.27 -5.88
N GLN A 42 19.50 15.43 -6.71
CA GLN A 42 20.12 14.77 -7.86
C GLN A 42 19.55 15.31 -9.17
N GLU A 43 20.39 15.77 -10.10
CA GLU A 43 19.99 16.25 -11.43
C GLU A 43 19.41 15.11 -12.26
N GLN A 44 18.20 15.30 -12.80
CA GLN A 44 17.55 14.34 -13.69
C GLN A 44 17.75 14.78 -15.14
N ASP A 45 18.45 13.95 -15.93
CA ASP A 45 19.02 14.32 -17.25
C ASP A 45 17.96 14.24 -18.39
N LEU A 46 16.82 14.91 -18.17
CA LEU A 46 15.66 14.99 -19.06
C LEU A 46 15.93 15.90 -20.28
N GLY A 47 16.81 15.45 -21.16
CA GLY A 47 16.86 15.85 -22.57
C GLY A 47 17.29 17.29 -22.87
N LYS A 48 18.59 17.49 -23.12
CA LYS A 48 19.21 18.67 -23.79
C LYS A 48 18.93 20.08 -23.23
N SER A 49 18.19 20.19 -22.14
CA SER A 49 17.69 21.47 -21.61
C SER A 49 18.66 22.10 -20.61
N ARG A 50 19.66 22.86 -21.09
CA ARG A 50 20.46 23.78 -20.25
C ARG A 50 19.66 25.02 -19.84
N GLY A 51 18.53 24.83 -19.20
CA GLY A 51 17.72 25.91 -18.61
C GLY A 51 18.26 26.33 -17.25
N GLU A 52 17.83 27.51 -16.77
CA GLU A 52 18.18 28.01 -15.44
C GLU A 52 17.52 27.20 -14.30
N ASN A 53 16.48 26.41 -14.61
CA ASN A 53 15.70 25.63 -13.67
C ASN A 53 15.80 24.12 -14.01
N PRO A 54 16.87 23.41 -13.61
CA PRO A 54 16.94 21.95 -13.76
C PRO A 54 15.82 21.21 -12.99
N TRP A 55 15.43 20.05 -13.51
CA TRP A 55 14.68 19.06 -12.75
C TRP A 55 15.62 18.31 -11.83
N VAL A 56 15.25 18.20 -10.55
CA VAL A 56 16.01 17.46 -9.54
C VAL A 56 15.11 16.54 -8.73
N LYS A 57 15.63 15.36 -8.38
CA LYS A 57 15.05 14.51 -7.32
C LYS A 57 15.69 14.90 -5.99
N VAL A 58 14.91 15.39 -5.06
CA VAL A 58 15.34 15.68 -3.69
C VAL A 58 15.42 14.34 -2.95
N LEU A 59 16.57 14.00 -2.38
CA LEU A 59 16.78 12.66 -1.79
C LEU A 59 16.21 12.54 -0.38
N ASP A 60 16.22 13.62 0.41
CA ASP A 60 15.75 13.61 1.81
C ASP A 60 14.24 13.33 1.93
N ASN A 61 13.42 13.69 0.93
CA ASN A 61 11.97 13.47 0.90
C ASN A 61 11.47 12.75 -0.39
N ASN A 62 12.37 12.31 -1.27
CA ASN A 62 12.11 11.66 -2.56
C ASN A 62 11.31 12.46 -3.63
N VAL A 63 10.94 13.72 -3.36
CA VAL A 63 10.14 14.57 -4.26
C VAL A 63 10.92 14.93 -5.54
N MET A 64 10.25 14.96 -6.70
CA MET A 64 10.82 15.48 -7.96
C MET A 64 10.31 16.88 -8.25
N VAL A 65 11.21 17.86 -8.33
CA VAL A 65 10.87 19.30 -8.42
C VAL A 65 11.82 20.03 -9.37
N LYS A 66 11.34 21.16 -9.90
CA LYS A 66 12.10 22.02 -10.80
C LYS A 66 12.65 23.24 -10.05
N ILE A 67 13.93 23.21 -9.69
CA ILE A 67 14.57 24.22 -8.83
C ILE A 67 15.50 25.10 -9.65
N GLU A 68 15.48 26.42 -9.44
CA GLU A 68 16.42 27.36 -10.06
C GLU A 68 17.86 27.12 -9.59
N ARG A 69 18.82 27.09 -10.53
CA ARG A 69 20.22 26.73 -10.25
C ARG A 69 20.91 27.69 -9.27
N ARG A 70 20.41 28.92 -9.10
CA ARG A 70 20.88 29.85 -8.05
C ARG A 70 20.64 29.36 -6.62
N PHE A 71 19.72 28.41 -6.42
CA PHE A 71 19.45 27.78 -5.13
C PHE A 71 20.14 26.41 -4.96
N LEU A 72 20.94 25.97 -5.94
CA LEU A 72 21.59 24.65 -5.97
C LEU A 72 23.12 24.78 -5.89
N LEU A 73 23.71 24.33 -4.77
CA LEU A 73 25.15 24.29 -4.55
C LEU A 73 25.70 22.95 -5.05
N GLU A 74 26.44 22.96 -6.16
CA GLU A 74 26.96 21.74 -6.80
C GLU A 74 27.98 21.02 -5.87
N ILE A 75 27.65 19.78 -5.49
CA ILE A 75 28.49 18.95 -4.61
C ILE A 75 29.57 18.28 -5.48
N PRO A 76 30.87 18.43 -5.14
CA PRO A 76 31.93 17.68 -5.82
C PRO A 76 31.71 16.16 -5.70
N PRO A 77 31.85 15.36 -6.78
CA PRO A 77 31.55 13.92 -6.76
C PRO A 77 32.29 13.13 -5.67
N GLU A 78 33.46 13.61 -5.24
CA GLU A 78 34.31 13.02 -4.20
C GLU A 78 33.74 13.23 -2.78
N LEU A 79 32.83 14.21 -2.62
CA LEU A 79 32.24 14.60 -1.33
C LEU A 79 30.80 14.11 -1.15
N THR A 80 30.09 13.76 -2.24
CA THR A 80 28.70 13.27 -2.20
C THR A 80 28.50 12.18 -1.15
N GLY A 81 29.28 11.10 -1.23
CA GLY A 81 29.15 9.96 -0.31
C GLY A 81 29.45 10.29 1.15
N LEU A 82 30.22 11.36 1.44
CA LEU A 82 30.52 11.79 2.81
C LEU A 82 29.38 12.63 3.43
N LEU A 83 28.53 13.22 2.58
CA LEU A 83 27.41 14.08 2.98
C LEU A 83 26.07 13.32 3.00
N GLU A 84 25.91 12.31 2.15
CA GLU A 84 24.76 11.40 2.09
C GLU A 84 24.36 10.80 3.46
N PRO A 85 25.27 10.28 4.32
CA PRO A 85 24.93 9.74 5.64
C PRO A 85 24.82 10.80 6.76
N VAL A 86 24.82 12.10 6.44
CA VAL A 86 24.64 13.18 7.44
C VAL A 86 23.17 13.57 7.50
N SER A 87 22.48 13.18 8.58
CA SER A 87 21.02 13.37 8.75
C SER A 87 20.58 14.80 9.06
N ASP A 88 21.49 15.67 9.53
CA ASP A 88 21.21 17.07 9.86
C ASP A 88 21.55 17.95 8.64
N PRO A 89 20.56 18.62 8.00
CA PRO A 89 20.78 19.41 6.77
C PRO A 89 21.71 20.61 6.97
N ASP A 90 21.67 21.22 8.16
CA ASP A 90 22.39 22.44 8.46
C ASP A 90 23.87 22.11 8.78
N VAL A 91 24.13 20.97 9.44
CA VAL A 91 25.47 20.36 9.58
C VAL A 91 26.01 19.89 8.23
N ARG A 92 25.17 19.29 7.38
CA ARG A 92 25.54 18.87 6.01
C ARG A 92 26.02 20.07 5.18
N LEU A 93 25.33 21.21 5.27
CA LEU A 93 25.73 22.45 4.60
C LEU A 93 27.00 23.07 5.21
N LYS A 94 27.15 23.07 6.55
CA LYS A 94 28.37 23.50 7.24
C LYS A 94 29.59 22.65 6.84
N LEU A 95 29.40 21.35 6.57
CA LEU A 95 30.44 20.45 6.07
C LEU A 95 30.81 20.74 4.61
N LEU A 96 29.83 20.93 3.70
CA LEU A 96 30.12 21.31 2.30
C LEU A 96 30.87 22.66 2.23
N THR A 97 30.60 23.57 3.16
CA THR A 97 31.30 24.87 3.29
C THR A 97 32.77 24.71 3.71
N ASN A 98 33.19 23.55 4.22
CA ASN A 98 34.59 23.22 4.55
C ASN A 98 35.03 21.92 3.85
N PRO A 99 35.22 21.94 2.50
CA PRO A 99 35.58 20.76 1.74
C PRO A 99 36.96 20.20 2.12
N GLY A 100 37.88 21.05 2.59
CA GLY A 100 39.19 20.63 3.09
C GLY A 100 39.10 19.69 4.30
N LYS A 101 38.17 19.96 5.25
CA LYS A 101 37.91 19.04 6.37
C LYS A 101 37.38 17.69 5.88
N LEU A 102 36.48 17.67 4.91
CA LEU A 102 35.93 16.42 4.36
C LEU A 102 37.01 15.61 3.63
N GLN A 103 37.85 16.25 2.81
CA GLN A 103 38.98 15.61 2.15
C GLN A 103 40.02 15.08 3.15
N GLN A 104 40.25 15.80 4.26
CA GLN A 104 41.12 15.33 5.35
C GLN A 104 40.53 14.12 6.09
N LEU A 105 39.20 14.04 6.26
CA LEU A 105 38.53 12.87 6.85
C LEU A 105 38.60 11.65 5.91
N SER A 106 38.34 11.82 4.61
CA SER A 106 38.39 10.70 3.64
C SER A 106 39.81 10.20 3.33
N SER A 107 40.84 10.97 3.68
CA SER A 107 42.26 10.59 3.53
C SER A 107 42.89 10.09 4.83
N LEU A 108 42.11 9.88 5.90
CA LEU A 108 42.62 9.29 7.13
C LEU A 108 43.15 7.86 6.89
N PRO A 109 44.36 7.53 7.38
CA PRO A 109 44.83 6.15 7.37
C PRO A 109 43.97 5.32 8.33
N LEU A 110 43.79 4.04 7.99
CA LEU A 110 43.32 3.06 8.98
C LEU A 110 44.28 3.07 10.18
N HIS A 111 43.73 2.78 11.37
CA HIS A 111 44.39 2.92 12.67
C HIS A 111 44.61 4.38 13.16
N ALA A 112 44.09 5.39 12.46
CA ALA A 112 44.12 6.77 12.96
C ALA A 112 43.35 6.94 14.28
N PRO A 113 43.95 7.56 15.33
CA PRO A 113 43.25 7.90 16.55
C PRO A 113 42.39 9.15 16.35
N LEU A 114 41.12 9.08 16.76
CA LEU A 114 40.13 10.13 16.56
C LEU A 114 39.12 10.17 17.73
N TRP A 115 38.30 11.21 17.75
CA TRP A 115 37.16 11.33 18.66
C TRP A 115 35.86 11.11 17.89
N VAL A 116 34.96 10.32 18.45
CA VAL A 116 33.59 10.11 17.94
C VAL A 116 32.59 10.69 18.91
N GLN A 117 31.67 11.51 18.41
CA GLN A 117 30.57 12.07 19.19
C GLN A 117 29.49 11.00 19.40
N MET A 118 29.21 10.66 20.66
CA MET A 118 28.20 9.66 21.04
C MET A 118 27.05 10.34 21.76
N GLY A 119 25.93 10.56 21.08
CA GLY A 119 24.77 11.26 21.65
C GLY A 119 24.97 12.78 21.68
N GLN A 120 25.07 13.36 22.88
CA GLN A 120 25.05 14.82 23.08
C GLN A 120 26.27 15.52 22.44
N PRO A 121 26.18 16.83 22.10
CA PRO A 121 27.22 17.56 21.37
C PRO A 121 28.63 17.52 21.97
N ASP A 122 28.76 17.31 23.28
CA ASP A 122 30.03 17.32 24.01
C ASP A 122 30.49 15.93 24.50
N GLU A 123 29.69 14.86 24.33
CA GLU A 123 30.11 13.51 24.69
C GLU A 123 31.00 12.91 23.58
N LEU A 124 32.32 13.03 23.75
CA LEU A 124 33.33 12.51 22.84
C LEU A 124 33.98 11.23 23.38
N ALA A 125 33.84 10.13 22.64
CA ALA A 125 34.53 8.87 22.89
C ALA A 125 35.87 8.81 22.14
N GLU A 126 36.90 8.29 22.81
CA GLU A 126 38.17 7.94 22.17
C GLU A 126 37.95 6.73 21.25
N ALA A 127 38.40 6.80 20.00
CA ALA A 127 38.27 5.71 19.04
C ALA A 127 39.43 5.62 18.05
N GLU A 128 39.52 4.49 17.37
CA GLU A 128 40.50 4.16 16.34
C GLU A 128 39.78 3.83 15.04
N LEU A 129 40.17 4.45 13.93
CA LEU A 129 39.57 4.19 12.61
C LEU A 129 39.90 2.76 12.13
N LYS A 130 38.89 1.99 11.70
CA LYS A 130 39.06 0.60 11.21
C LYS A 130 38.54 0.38 9.80
N TYR A 131 37.63 1.21 9.32
CA TYR A 131 36.98 1.05 8.01
C TYR A 131 36.50 2.41 7.48
N VAL A 132 36.57 2.61 6.16
CA VAL A 132 35.98 3.75 5.44
C VAL A 132 35.35 3.22 4.16
N GLY A 133 34.04 3.43 3.96
CA GLY A 133 33.34 2.99 2.75
C GLY A 133 31.85 2.72 2.93
N PRO A 134 31.18 2.15 1.91
CA PRO A 134 29.75 1.84 1.97
C PRO A 134 29.45 0.54 2.70
N LEU A 135 28.51 0.61 3.66
CA LEU A 135 28.09 -0.52 4.50
C LEU A 135 27.38 -1.65 3.74
N THR A 136 26.94 -1.38 2.51
CA THR A 136 26.28 -2.33 1.61
C THR A 136 26.97 -2.35 0.24
N ARG A 137 27.00 -3.52 -0.41
CA ARG A 137 27.54 -3.64 -1.77
C ARG A 137 26.68 -2.83 -2.74
N GLY A 138 27.28 -1.84 -3.40
CA GLY A 138 26.61 -0.97 -4.37
C GLY A 138 26.14 0.39 -3.83
N GLY A 139 26.23 0.65 -2.52
CA GLY A 139 25.89 1.97 -1.96
C GLY A 139 26.95 3.04 -2.22
N SER A 140 26.52 4.31 -2.26
CA SER A 140 27.38 5.50 -2.40
C SER A 140 27.75 6.16 -1.07
N ALA A 141 26.88 6.11 -0.06
CA ALA A 141 27.15 6.64 1.28
C ALA A 141 28.42 6.04 1.92
N VAL A 142 29.36 6.89 2.33
CA VAL A 142 30.64 6.54 2.95
C VAL A 142 30.54 6.69 4.46
N TYR A 143 30.57 5.56 5.16
CA TYR A 143 30.59 5.49 6.61
C TYR A 143 32.00 5.19 7.12
N PHE A 144 32.28 5.68 8.32
CA PHE A 144 33.51 5.42 9.05
C PHE A 144 33.24 4.37 10.13
N GLY A 145 33.79 3.17 9.95
CA GLY A 145 33.78 2.13 10.97
C GLY A 145 34.90 2.35 11.96
N VAL A 146 34.58 2.53 13.23
CA VAL A 146 35.52 2.88 14.31
C VAL A 146 35.48 1.84 15.43
N GLN A 147 36.63 1.58 16.05
CA GLN A 147 36.72 0.83 17.29
C GLN A 147 36.84 1.80 18.47
N LEU A 148 35.90 1.77 19.41
CA LEU A 148 35.94 2.53 20.66
C LEU A 148 37.09 2.05 21.59
N LYS A 149 37.65 2.98 22.37
CA LYS A 149 38.80 2.80 23.26
C LYS A 149 38.53 3.37 24.65
N GLY A 150 39.47 3.13 25.57
CA GLY A 150 39.41 3.65 26.94
C GLY A 150 38.11 3.29 27.66
N SER A 151 37.54 4.27 28.36
CA SER A 151 36.25 4.18 29.06
C SER A 151 35.00 4.06 28.16
N SER A 152 35.18 4.01 26.84
CA SER A 152 34.11 3.80 25.85
C SER A 152 34.16 2.45 25.15
N ALA A 153 35.18 1.62 25.39
CA ALA A 153 35.14 0.21 25.00
C ALA A 153 33.95 -0.49 25.70
N GLY A 154 33.18 -1.29 24.97
CA GLY A 154 31.93 -1.89 25.46
C GLY A 154 30.66 -1.05 25.26
N LYS A 155 30.76 0.18 24.72
CA LYS A 155 29.61 1.06 24.39
C LYS A 155 29.18 1.05 22.91
N GLY A 156 29.81 0.22 22.08
CA GLY A 156 29.51 0.08 20.64
C GLY A 156 28.38 -0.92 20.37
N VAL A 157 27.87 -0.93 19.13
CA VAL A 157 26.70 -1.73 18.73
C VAL A 157 27.05 -3.03 17.98
N SER A 158 28.32 -3.26 17.64
CA SER A 158 28.76 -4.53 17.05
C SER A 158 30.23 -4.86 17.31
N ASN A 159 30.73 -5.95 16.72
CA ASN A 159 32.13 -6.39 16.72
C ASN A 159 32.85 -6.09 15.37
N GLY A 160 32.36 -5.08 14.63
CA GLY A 160 32.84 -4.71 13.28
C GLY A 160 32.00 -5.31 12.14
N SER A 161 30.86 -5.92 12.47
CA SER A 161 29.85 -6.41 11.52
C SER A 161 28.69 -5.42 11.34
N PHE A 162 28.09 -5.44 10.15
CA PHE A 162 26.86 -4.71 9.80
C PHE A 162 25.97 -5.62 8.95
N LYS A 163 24.69 -5.79 9.32
CA LYS A 163 23.71 -6.69 8.65
C LYS A 163 24.31 -8.04 8.22
N GLY A 164 24.98 -8.74 9.15
CA GLY A 164 25.61 -10.05 8.91
C GLY A 164 26.98 -10.02 8.18
N HIS A 165 27.33 -8.94 7.48
CA HIS A 165 28.63 -8.80 6.82
C HIS A 165 29.68 -8.23 7.78
N ARG A 166 30.86 -8.88 7.86
CA ARG A 166 32.00 -8.39 8.66
C ARG A 166 32.84 -7.42 7.82
N LEU A 167 32.86 -6.15 8.22
CA LEU A 167 33.63 -5.08 7.55
C LEU A 167 35.00 -4.86 8.21
N PHE A 168 35.08 -5.07 9.52
CA PHE A 168 36.33 -5.17 10.28
C PHE A 168 36.18 -6.11 11.49
N THR A 169 37.25 -6.29 12.25
CA THR A 169 37.25 -7.09 13.48
C THR A 169 37.68 -6.24 14.66
N CYS A 170 36.87 -6.23 15.71
CA CYS A 170 37.22 -5.70 17.03
C CYS A 170 36.47 -6.53 18.11
N PRO A 171 36.71 -6.28 19.42
CA PRO A 171 35.95 -6.94 20.48
C PRO A 171 34.44 -6.65 20.39
N GLU A 172 33.65 -7.45 21.10
CA GLU A 172 32.21 -7.26 21.17
C GLU A 172 31.82 -5.92 21.81
N ALA A 173 30.70 -5.36 21.38
CA ALA A 173 30.23 -4.03 21.77
C ALA A 173 31.31 -2.92 21.66
N CYS A 174 32.22 -2.99 20.67
CA CYS A 174 33.29 -2.00 20.49
C CYS A 174 33.29 -1.30 19.13
N ALA A 175 32.45 -1.70 18.18
CA ALA A 175 32.30 -1.01 16.89
C ALA A 175 31.14 0.00 16.89
N LEU A 176 31.36 1.13 16.22
CA LEU A 176 30.31 1.99 15.68
C LEU A 176 30.57 2.24 14.19
N PHE A 177 29.52 2.55 13.43
CA PHE A 177 29.62 3.10 12.07
C PHE A 177 29.00 4.49 12.09
N VAL A 178 29.78 5.51 11.73
CA VAL A 178 29.41 6.93 11.91
C VAL A 178 29.66 7.75 10.64
N SER A 179 29.00 8.89 10.51
CA SER A 179 29.15 9.81 9.38
C SER A 179 30.21 10.89 9.64
N ALA A 180 30.58 11.63 8.59
CA ALA A 180 31.65 12.64 8.65
C ALA A 180 31.40 13.79 9.65
N SER A 181 30.15 14.03 10.07
CA SER A 181 29.82 15.04 11.09
C SER A 181 30.23 14.63 12.50
N GLN A 182 30.20 13.33 12.80
CA GLN A 182 30.39 12.77 14.15
C GLN A 182 31.87 12.61 14.52
N ILE A 183 32.79 12.92 13.61
CA ILE A 183 34.25 12.70 13.77
C ILE A 183 34.97 14.03 14.04
N ARG A 184 35.81 14.04 15.07
CA ARG A 184 36.77 15.11 15.35
C ARG A 184 38.18 14.52 15.39
N LEU A 185 39.12 15.15 14.68
CA LEU A 185 40.49 14.67 14.61
C LEU A 185 41.22 14.91 15.94
N ARG A 186 42.03 13.96 16.37
CA ARG A 186 42.97 14.16 17.48
C ARG A 186 44.26 14.75 16.91
N HIS A 187 44.61 15.97 17.33
CA HIS A 187 45.78 16.66 16.80
C HIS A 187 47.07 15.88 17.06
N TRP A 188 47.87 15.65 16.00
CA TRP A 188 49.14 14.93 16.07
C TRP A 188 50.29 15.89 16.40
N SER A 189 50.42 16.24 17.68
CA SER A 189 51.51 17.09 18.18
C SER A 189 52.84 16.32 18.18
N ARG A 190 53.65 16.50 17.13
CA ARG A 190 54.94 15.79 16.95
C ARG A 190 56.14 16.57 17.50
N SER A 191 56.20 16.75 18.81
CA SER A 191 57.34 17.37 19.50
C SER A 191 57.57 16.78 20.89
N ASN A 192 58.83 16.48 21.21
CA ASN A 192 59.24 16.12 22.58
C ASN A 192 59.30 17.36 23.48
N GLY A 193 58.96 17.19 24.75
CA GLY A 193 59.55 17.96 25.85
C GLY A 193 58.72 19.11 26.46
N SER A 194 58.94 19.30 27.76
CA SER A 194 58.63 20.46 28.61
C SER A 194 57.17 20.92 28.76
N GLU A 195 56.74 20.91 30.04
CA GLU A 195 55.84 21.86 30.72
C GLU A 195 54.35 21.88 30.26
N ALA A 196 53.34 21.69 31.13
CA ALA A 196 53.03 22.13 32.51
C ALA A 196 52.26 23.46 32.56
N HIS A 197 51.10 23.42 33.23
CA HIS A 197 50.14 24.50 33.46
C HIS A 197 49.65 25.29 32.23
N GLU A 198 48.35 25.17 31.93
CA GLU A 198 47.45 26.29 32.20
C GLU A 198 46.00 25.83 32.46
N ARG A 199 45.39 26.43 33.49
CA ARG A 199 43.95 26.39 33.76
C ARG A 199 43.50 27.84 33.93
N ALA A 200 42.30 28.14 33.46
CA ALA A 200 41.59 29.41 33.59
C ALA A 200 42.21 30.63 32.88
N ARG A 201 41.63 30.95 31.70
CA ARG A 201 41.15 32.28 31.31
C ARG A 201 40.24 32.15 30.09
N ASP A 202 38.94 32.32 30.30
CA ASP A 202 38.11 33.22 29.50
C ASP A 202 36.70 33.29 30.10
N ARG A 203 36.63 34.07 31.18
CA ARG A 203 35.42 34.76 31.62
C ARG A 203 35.74 36.26 31.48
N ASP A 204 34.73 37.03 31.08
CA ASP A 204 34.76 38.50 30.99
C ASP A 204 35.65 39.14 29.91
N GLN A 205 35.10 39.30 28.69
CA GLN A 205 35.23 40.58 27.96
C GLN A 205 34.18 40.85 26.86
N HIS A 206 32.92 41.06 27.28
CA HIS A 206 31.95 41.83 26.49
C HIS A 206 31.76 43.24 27.09
N ARG A 207 32.53 44.25 26.64
CA ARG A 207 32.07 45.66 26.54
C ARG A 207 33.13 46.64 25.98
N ARG A 208 32.68 47.42 24.98
CA ARG A 208 33.12 48.79 24.59
C ARG A 208 34.55 49.01 24.06
N GLY A 209 34.61 49.65 22.89
CA GLY A 209 35.80 50.28 22.30
C GLY A 209 35.50 50.68 20.86
N SER A 210 35.38 51.98 20.57
CA SER A 210 35.02 52.50 19.24
C SER A 210 35.97 53.65 18.84
N ALA A 211 35.89 54.06 17.57
CA ALA A 211 36.75 55.03 16.87
C ALA A 211 38.13 54.46 16.43
N SER A 212 38.79 54.95 15.37
CA SER A 212 38.42 56.01 14.40
C SER A 212 39.17 55.83 13.06
N ASN A 213 38.67 56.46 11.98
CA ASN A 213 39.36 57.16 10.86
C ASN A 213 40.79 56.72 10.40
N ASN A 214 41.19 56.83 9.13
CA ASN A 214 40.76 57.83 8.13
C ASN A 214 41.08 57.44 6.65
N HIS A 215 40.39 58.09 5.71
CA HIS A 215 40.79 58.28 4.31
C HIS A 215 41.76 59.51 4.21
N PRO A 216 42.24 60.03 3.03
CA PRO A 216 41.79 59.84 1.64
C PRO A 216 42.89 59.76 0.54
N SER A 217 42.47 59.66 -0.74
CA SER A 217 43.07 60.38 -1.89
C SER A 217 42.07 60.43 -3.07
N ASN A 218 42.13 61.49 -3.89
CA ASN A 218 41.10 61.83 -4.89
C ASN A 218 41.46 61.47 -6.35
N GLY A 219 40.44 61.35 -7.20
CA GLY A 219 40.58 61.17 -8.66
C GLY A 219 39.26 61.34 -9.44
N ASN A 220 38.84 62.59 -9.66
CA ASN A 220 37.69 63.02 -10.47
C ASN A 220 38.23 63.68 -11.79
N PRO A 221 37.45 64.19 -12.79
CA PRO A 221 35.99 64.36 -12.88
C PRO A 221 35.34 64.10 -14.28
N SER A 222 34.06 64.51 -14.43
CA SER A 222 33.43 65.09 -15.65
C SER A 222 33.00 64.17 -16.82
N ASN A 223 31.88 64.43 -17.52
CA ASN A 223 30.66 65.23 -17.19
C ASN A 223 29.51 64.96 -18.19
N ASN A 224 28.25 65.06 -17.73
CA ASN A 224 27.04 65.61 -18.40
C ASN A 224 26.58 65.14 -19.83
N ASP A 225 25.29 65.22 -20.22
CA ASP A 225 24.09 65.68 -19.51
C ASP A 225 22.75 65.06 -20.01
N ARG A 226 21.82 64.92 -19.05
CA ARG A 226 20.32 65.05 -19.06
C ARG A 226 19.42 64.51 -20.20
N GLY A 227 18.18 64.06 -19.91
CA GLY A 227 17.55 63.74 -18.61
C GLY A 227 16.06 64.14 -18.44
N GLN A 228 15.47 63.72 -17.30
CA GLN A 228 14.20 64.19 -16.70
C GLN A 228 12.89 63.78 -17.45
N GLN A 229 11.70 63.61 -16.83
CA GLN A 229 11.28 63.62 -15.40
C GLN A 229 9.98 62.80 -15.16
N GLN A 230 9.59 62.69 -13.87
CA GLN A 230 8.24 62.63 -13.23
C GLN A 230 6.97 62.89 -14.11
N GLN A 231 5.73 62.45 -13.80
CA GLN A 231 5.09 61.99 -12.54
C GLN A 231 3.67 61.36 -12.78
N HIS A 232 3.02 60.86 -11.71
CA HIS A 232 1.56 60.83 -11.44
C HIS A 232 0.54 59.96 -12.23
N LEU A 233 -0.13 59.08 -11.47
CA LEU A 233 -1.58 59.04 -11.14
C LEU A 233 -2.70 58.97 -12.22
N GLN A 234 -3.64 58.05 -11.92
CA GLN A 234 -5.11 58.14 -12.03
C GLN A 234 -5.83 57.46 -13.21
N GLN A 235 -7.07 57.05 -12.93
CA GLN A 235 -8.03 56.34 -13.79
C GLN A 235 -8.86 57.35 -14.61
N GLN A 236 -9.27 57.01 -15.84
CA GLN A 236 -10.70 56.90 -16.23
C GLN A 236 -10.94 56.49 -17.71
N HIS A 237 -12.19 56.06 -17.94
CA HIS A 237 -12.96 55.81 -19.17
C HIS A 237 -12.42 56.17 -20.58
N GLY A 238 -12.74 55.30 -21.55
CA GLY A 238 -13.82 55.68 -22.48
C GLY A 238 -13.67 55.46 -24.00
N HIS A 239 -14.11 54.30 -24.49
CA HIS A 239 -14.68 54.07 -25.85
C HIS A 239 -13.76 54.39 -27.08
N HIS A 240 -14.08 54.12 -28.35
CA HIS A 240 -15.33 53.79 -29.06
C HIS A 240 -15.02 52.88 -30.28
N VAL A 241 -15.86 51.83 -30.54
CA VAL A 241 -16.55 51.54 -31.83
C VAL A 241 -15.72 51.25 -33.12
N SER A 242 -16.11 50.32 -34.02
CA SER A 242 -17.27 49.39 -34.08
C SER A 242 -17.08 48.29 -35.14
N PHE A 243 -17.86 47.21 -35.05
CA PHE A 243 -18.91 46.94 -36.06
C PHE A 243 -20.06 46.08 -35.48
N HIS A 244 -21.27 46.67 -35.50
CA HIS A 244 -22.58 46.03 -35.30
C HIS A 244 -22.99 45.24 -36.59
N GLN A 245 -24.01 44.37 -36.70
CA GLN A 245 -25.12 43.82 -35.87
C GLN A 245 -25.64 42.53 -36.61
N ARG A 246 -26.54 41.63 -36.16
CA ARG A 246 -27.51 41.42 -35.04
C ARG A 246 -27.24 40.03 -34.37
N ARG A 247 -27.94 39.38 -33.42
CA ARG A 247 -29.35 39.27 -32.91
C ARG A 247 -30.36 38.67 -33.93
N SER A 248 -31.32 37.81 -33.58
CA SER A 248 -31.64 36.97 -32.38
C SER A 248 -32.63 35.86 -32.86
N SER A 249 -33.28 34.95 -32.09
CA SER A 249 -33.72 34.85 -30.68
C SER A 249 -33.85 33.37 -30.22
N SER A 250 -34.62 33.09 -29.16
CA SER A 250 -34.96 31.77 -28.55
C SER A 250 -36.38 31.86 -27.90
N PRO A 251 -36.96 30.92 -27.10
CA PRO A 251 -36.61 29.52 -26.75
C PRO A 251 -37.73 28.43 -26.99
N PRO A 252 -38.43 27.74 -26.03
CA PRO A 252 -38.40 26.25 -25.93
C PRO A 252 -39.79 25.47 -25.91
N PRO A 253 -40.04 24.35 -25.14
CA PRO A 253 -40.60 23.05 -25.62
C PRO A 253 -42.11 22.79 -25.32
N PRO A 254 -42.71 21.59 -25.61
CA PRO A 254 -42.92 20.56 -24.55
C PRO A 254 -43.15 19.05 -24.95
N HIS A 255 -43.12 18.18 -23.91
CA HIS A 255 -43.70 16.84 -23.60
C HIS A 255 -44.35 15.82 -24.60
N ASN A 256 -44.01 14.54 -24.30
CA ASN A 256 -44.74 13.24 -24.32
C ASN A 256 -46.11 13.02 -25.02
N ILE A 257 -46.21 11.86 -25.69
CA ILE A 257 -47.34 10.88 -25.74
C ILE A 257 -46.73 9.50 -26.13
N GLY A 258 -47.42 8.37 -25.90
CA GLY A 258 -47.00 7.04 -26.40
C GLY A 258 -48.16 6.05 -26.54
N ILE A 259 -47.95 4.90 -27.21
CA ILE A 259 -48.73 3.62 -27.20
C ILE A 259 -48.12 2.61 -28.23
N LEU A 260 -48.31 1.30 -27.99
CA LEU A 260 -47.86 0.12 -28.77
C LEU A 260 -49.00 -0.48 -29.64
N PRO A 261 -48.88 -1.65 -30.34
CA PRO A 261 -47.76 -2.30 -31.06
C PRO A 261 -48.14 -2.77 -32.50
N ARG A 262 -47.23 -3.44 -33.27
CA ARG A 262 -47.55 -4.58 -34.19
C ARG A 262 -46.33 -5.25 -34.88
N THR A 263 -46.42 -6.58 -35.09
CA THR A 263 -45.79 -7.48 -36.11
C THR A 263 -44.32 -7.28 -36.51
N ALA A 264 -43.40 -8.27 -36.37
CA ALA A 264 -43.23 -9.52 -37.17
C ALA A 264 -42.69 -9.25 -38.61
N GLU A 265 -41.82 -10.05 -39.25
CA GLU A 265 -41.44 -11.48 -39.11
C GLU A 265 -39.93 -11.78 -39.35
N LEU A 266 -39.50 -13.03 -39.12
CA LEU A 266 -38.30 -13.70 -39.67
C LEU A 266 -38.76 -14.99 -40.40
N PRO A 267 -38.23 -15.32 -41.60
CA PRO A 267 -37.44 -16.58 -41.78
C PRO A 267 -36.47 -16.49 -43.00
N PRO A 268 -35.91 -17.58 -43.58
CA PRO A 268 -35.61 -18.95 -43.08
C PRO A 268 -34.08 -19.19 -42.96
N ILE A 269 -33.51 -20.17 -42.23
CA ILE A 269 -33.76 -21.61 -42.02
C ILE A 269 -33.39 -22.53 -43.20
N ALA A 270 -32.45 -23.44 -42.94
CA ALA A 270 -32.29 -24.74 -43.62
C ALA A 270 -32.25 -25.83 -42.52
N ALA A 271 -32.78 -27.04 -42.79
CA ALA A 271 -33.05 -28.02 -41.73
C ALA A 271 -33.06 -29.48 -42.22
N HIS A 272 -32.70 -30.41 -41.32
CA HIS A 272 -33.10 -31.83 -41.25
C HIS A 272 -32.56 -32.41 -39.91
N ASN A 273 -33.17 -33.40 -39.23
CA ASN A 273 -34.49 -34.01 -39.40
C ASN A 273 -35.04 -34.51 -38.04
N GLN A 274 -36.35 -34.72 -37.94
CA GLN A 274 -37.04 -35.18 -36.71
C GLN A 274 -37.36 -36.68 -36.71
N VAL A 275 -37.46 -37.26 -35.51
CA VAL A 275 -38.52 -38.23 -35.16
C VAL A 275 -39.11 -37.78 -33.82
N ARG A 276 -40.43 -37.90 -33.63
CA ARG A 276 -41.18 -37.29 -32.52
C ARG A 276 -42.10 -38.29 -31.84
N GLY A 277 -42.08 -38.33 -30.51
CA GLY A 277 -42.99 -39.12 -29.66
C GLY A 277 -43.35 -38.32 -28.40
N PRO A 278 -44.59 -38.41 -27.86
CA PRO A 278 -45.10 -37.41 -26.91
C PRO A 278 -45.02 -37.84 -25.44
N LEU A 279 -44.51 -36.95 -24.58
CA LEU A 279 -44.75 -36.97 -23.13
C LEU A 279 -44.95 -35.52 -22.61
N SER A 280 -45.64 -35.42 -21.48
CA SER A 280 -45.98 -34.17 -20.77
C SER A 280 -44.75 -33.41 -20.27
N PRO A 281 -44.85 -32.09 -20.00
CA PRO A 281 -43.77 -31.34 -19.34
C PRO A 281 -43.39 -31.99 -17.99
N PRO A 282 -42.11 -31.93 -17.59
CA PRO A 282 -41.66 -32.50 -16.33
C PRO A 282 -42.27 -31.72 -15.15
N LEU A 283 -42.75 -32.45 -14.13
CA LEU A 283 -43.36 -31.85 -12.93
C LEU A 283 -42.36 -31.08 -12.06
N PHE A 284 -41.07 -31.37 -12.21
CA PHE A 284 -39.97 -30.65 -11.57
C PHE A 284 -38.89 -30.32 -12.61
N HIS A 285 -38.35 -29.11 -12.53
CA HIS A 285 -37.27 -28.60 -13.37
C HIS A 285 -35.91 -28.97 -12.77
N ILE A 286 -34.86 -29.01 -13.59
CA ILE A 286 -33.49 -29.15 -13.10
C ILE A 286 -33.12 -27.87 -12.31
N GLY A 287 -32.44 -28.01 -11.17
CA GLY A 287 -32.17 -26.92 -10.23
C GLY A 287 -33.30 -26.67 -9.22
N GLN A 288 -34.45 -27.35 -9.33
CA GLN A 288 -35.58 -27.12 -8.42
C GLN A 288 -35.35 -27.80 -7.06
N ARG A 289 -35.58 -27.07 -5.97
CA ARG A 289 -35.51 -27.58 -4.59
C ARG A 289 -36.72 -28.45 -4.26
N VAL A 290 -36.47 -29.63 -3.69
CA VAL A 290 -37.49 -30.63 -3.37
C VAL A 290 -37.17 -31.33 -2.05
N CYS A 291 -38.20 -31.89 -1.41
CA CYS A 291 -38.04 -32.72 -0.22
C CYS A 291 -38.91 -33.99 -0.30
N PHE A 292 -38.52 -35.02 0.45
CA PHE A 292 -39.24 -36.29 0.51
C PHE A 292 -38.96 -37.02 1.84
N PRO A 293 -39.87 -37.90 2.31
CA PRO A 293 -39.59 -38.78 3.45
C PRO A 293 -38.60 -39.88 3.05
N LEU A 294 -37.57 -40.08 3.88
CA LEU A 294 -36.61 -41.17 3.79
C LEU A 294 -36.39 -41.72 5.20
N GLU A 295 -36.83 -42.96 5.42
CA GLU A 295 -36.87 -43.57 6.76
C GLU A 295 -37.67 -42.64 7.72
N ASP A 296 -37.14 -42.32 8.90
CA ASP A 296 -37.83 -41.46 9.89
C ASP A 296 -37.60 -39.94 9.70
N ALA A 297 -36.96 -39.52 8.60
CA ALA A 297 -36.59 -38.12 8.35
C ALA A 297 -37.16 -37.56 7.03
N VAL A 298 -37.37 -36.25 6.98
CA VAL A 298 -37.60 -35.53 5.71
C VAL A 298 -36.26 -35.03 5.19
N VAL A 299 -35.88 -35.47 3.99
CA VAL A 299 -34.59 -35.13 3.36
C VAL A 299 -34.84 -34.13 2.23
N GLY A 300 -34.03 -33.07 2.19
CA GLY A 300 -34.02 -32.04 1.16
C GLY A 300 -32.94 -32.26 0.10
N GLY A 301 -33.14 -31.67 -1.08
CA GLY A 301 -32.16 -31.68 -2.15
C GLY A 301 -32.61 -30.94 -3.42
N GLU A 302 -31.75 -31.01 -4.44
CA GLU A 302 -31.89 -30.32 -5.72
C GLU A 302 -32.10 -31.32 -6.86
N VAL A 303 -33.07 -31.07 -7.73
CA VAL A 303 -33.37 -31.93 -8.88
C VAL A 303 -32.28 -31.84 -9.95
N ARG A 304 -31.57 -32.95 -10.20
CA ARG A 304 -30.55 -33.10 -11.25
C ARG A 304 -31.01 -33.93 -12.45
N PHE A 305 -32.13 -34.65 -12.35
CA PHE A 305 -32.79 -35.36 -13.45
C PHE A 305 -34.30 -35.40 -13.20
N CYS A 306 -35.12 -35.25 -14.26
CA CYS A 306 -36.57 -35.51 -14.20
C CYS A 306 -37.04 -36.08 -15.54
N GLY A 307 -37.44 -37.36 -15.56
CA GLY A 307 -37.80 -38.03 -16.81
C GLY A 307 -38.16 -39.52 -16.67
N PRO A 308 -38.58 -40.18 -17.77
CA PRO A 308 -38.77 -41.63 -17.80
C PRO A 308 -37.44 -42.37 -17.77
N LEU A 309 -37.39 -43.54 -17.14
CA LEU A 309 -36.17 -44.37 -17.11
C LEU A 309 -36.07 -45.29 -18.34
N PRO A 310 -34.88 -45.45 -18.94
CA PRO A 310 -34.67 -46.42 -20.01
C PRO A 310 -35.11 -47.84 -19.61
N SER A 311 -35.74 -48.57 -20.53
CA SER A 311 -36.12 -50.00 -20.40
C SER A 311 -37.18 -50.40 -19.34
N ARG A 312 -38.02 -49.49 -18.83
CA ARG A 312 -39.23 -49.87 -18.07
C ARG A 312 -40.50 -49.79 -18.92
N SER A 313 -41.19 -50.92 -19.10
CA SER A 313 -42.49 -51.04 -19.79
C SER A 313 -43.68 -50.46 -19.02
N ALA A 314 -43.44 -49.55 -18.08
CA ALA A 314 -44.45 -48.88 -17.26
C ALA A 314 -44.08 -47.40 -17.17
N SER A 315 -45.03 -46.52 -17.49
CA SER A 315 -44.84 -45.08 -17.73
C SER A 315 -44.68 -44.25 -16.44
N GLY A 316 -43.73 -44.64 -15.59
CA GLY A 316 -43.35 -43.87 -14.40
C GLY A 316 -42.30 -42.81 -14.72
N MET A 317 -42.55 -41.57 -14.30
CA MET A 317 -41.56 -40.49 -14.28
C MET A 317 -40.74 -40.59 -12.98
N TYR A 318 -39.43 -40.34 -13.07
CA TYR A 318 -38.49 -40.41 -11.97
C TYR A 318 -37.71 -39.10 -11.83
N VAL A 319 -37.36 -38.77 -10.58
CA VAL A 319 -36.54 -37.63 -10.20
C VAL A 319 -35.21 -38.16 -9.66
N GLY A 320 -34.12 -37.71 -10.25
CA GLY A 320 -32.78 -37.83 -9.68
C GLY A 320 -32.48 -36.58 -8.86
N VAL A 321 -32.23 -36.73 -7.56
CA VAL A 321 -32.00 -35.63 -6.61
C VAL A 321 -30.57 -35.71 -6.09
N LEU A 322 -29.90 -34.55 -6.05
CA LEU A 322 -28.67 -34.32 -5.28
C LEU A 322 -29.08 -33.84 -3.88
N LEU A 323 -28.73 -34.61 -2.85
CA LEU A 323 -29.18 -34.40 -1.47
C LEU A 323 -28.27 -33.42 -0.74
N ASP A 324 -28.84 -32.70 0.23
CA ASP A 324 -28.08 -31.83 1.14
C ASP A 324 -27.25 -32.64 2.17
N ALA A 325 -27.52 -33.95 2.31
CA ALA A 325 -26.89 -34.83 3.29
C ALA A 325 -26.45 -36.18 2.66
N PRO A 326 -25.38 -36.83 3.19
CA PRO A 326 -24.78 -38.03 2.60
C PRO A 326 -25.56 -39.35 2.88
N VAL A 327 -26.88 -39.35 2.66
CA VAL A 327 -27.79 -40.50 2.89
C VAL A 327 -28.25 -41.19 1.59
N GLY A 328 -27.75 -40.71 0.45
CA GLY A 328 -28.01 -41.23 -0.90
C GLY A 328 -27.25 -42.54 -1.20
N LYS A 329 -27.62 -43.17 -2.31
CA LYS A 329 -27.09 -44.47 -2.77
C LYS A 329 -26.98 -44.56 -4.31
N TRP A 330 -26.96 -43.42 -5.01
CA TRP A 330 -27.05 -43.34 -6.48
C TRP A 330 -26.00 -42.41 -7.08
N ASN A 331 -25.37 -42.82 -8.18
CA ASN A 331 -24.21 -42.17 -8.79
C ASN A 331 -24.53 -41.37 -10.08
N GLY A 332 -25.81 -41.16 -10.41
CA GLY A 332 -26.24 -40.52 -11.65
C GLY A 332 -26.44 -41.46 -12.85
N TYR A 333 -26.17 -42.77 -12.71
CA TYR A 333 -26.33 -43.77 -13.78
C TYR A 333 -27.52 -44.71 -13.54
N TYR A 334 -28.20 -45.13 -14.61
CA TYR A 334 -29.23 -46.16 -14.56
C TYR A 334 -29.00 -47.16 -15.70
N LYS A 335 -28.69 -48.42 -15.37
CA LYS A 335 -28.34 -49.49 -16.33
C LYS A 335 -27.33 -48.98 -17.38
N ASP A 336 -26.16 -48.56 -16.88
CA ASP A 336 -25.01 -48.05 -17.64
C ASP A 336 -25.27 -46.77 -18.47
N THR A 337 -26.51 -46.27 -18.51
CA THR A 337 -26.87 -44.99 -19.09
C THR A 337 -26.70 -43.87 -18.07
N LYS A 338 -25.86 -42.86 -18.37
CA LYS A 338 -25.72 -41.67 -17.53
C LYS A 338 -26.96 -40.79 -17.68
N LEU A 339 -27.66 -40.52 -16.57
CA LEU A 339 -28.87 -39.66 -16.54
C LEU A 339 -28.56 -38.24 -16.08
N CYS A 340 -27.63 -38.08 -15.14
CA CYS A 340 -27.09 -36.79 -14.71
C CYS A 340 -25.66 -36.95 -14.16
N HIS A 341 -25.08 -35.88 -13.64
CA HIS A 341 -23.88 -35.94 -12.81
C HIS A 341 -24.26 -35.79 -11.33
N ILE A 342 -23.81 -36.74 -10.51
CA ILE A 342 -23.78 -36.66 -9.05
C ILE A 342 -22.29 -36.73 -8.63
N PRO A 343 -21.78 -35.87 -7.73
CA PRO A 343 -20.36 -35.86 -7.35
C PRO A 343 -19.89 -37.12 -6.61
N SER A 344 -20.74 -37.71 -5.76
CA SER A 344 -20.45 -38.95 -5.04
C SER A 344 -21.74 -39.75 -4.79
N PRO A 345 -21.74 -41.09 -4.85
CA PRO A 345 -22.97 -41.90 -4.73
C PRO A 345 -23.77 -41.66 -3.45
N ILE A 346 -23.10 -41.25 -2.37
CA ILE A 346 -23.72 -40.96 -1.07
C ILE A 346 -24.59 -39.69 -1.08
N TYR A 347 -24.50 -38.85 -2.11
CA TYR A 347 -25.33 -37.64 -2.24
C TYR A 347 -26.40 -37.76 -3.33
N GLY A 348 -26.47 -38.84 -4.10
CA GLY A 348 -27.52 -39.02 -5.11
C GLY A 348 -28.62 -39.97 -4.65
N LEU A 349 -29.87 -39.67 -5.02
CA LEU A 349 -30.97 -40.62 -4.93
C LEU A 349 -31.89 -40.52 -6.16
N LEU A 350 -32.47 -41.64 -6.57
CA LEU A 350 -33.37 -41.75 -7.72
C LEU A 350 -34.73 -42.28 -7.25
N LEU A 351 -35.77 -41.44 -7.33
CA LEU A 351 -37.10 -41.71 -6.78
C LEU A 351 -38.20 -41.57 -7.85
N PRO A 352 -39.36 -42.24 -7.70
CA PRO A 352 -40.55 -41.90 -8.47
C PRO A 352 -41.01 -40.46 -8.17
N VAL A 353 -41.52 -39.73 -9.17
CA VAL A 353 -42.07 -38.37 -9.00
C VAL A 353 -43.15 -38.30 -7.92
N SER A 354 -43.94 -39.36 -7.73
CA SER A 354 -44.99 -39.46 -6.70
C SER A 354 -44.49 -39.33 -5.26
N ASN A 355 -43.19 -39.53 -5.02
CA ASN A 355 -42.60 -39.55 -3.69
C ASN A 355 -41.92 -38.21 -3.33
N VAL A 356 -41.89 -37.25 -4.26
CA VAL A 356 -41.12 -36.01 -4.19
C VAL A 356 -42.07 -34.81 -4.10
N SER A 357 -41.84 -33.93 -3.12
CA SER A 357 -42.66 -32.74 -2.85
C SER A 357 -41.86 -31.45 -3.04
N LEU A 358 -42.55 -30.34 -3.32
CA LEU A 358 -41.91 -29.03 -3.47
C LEU A 358 -41.54 -28.44 -2.09
N GLU A 359 -40.26 -28.10 -1.91
CA GLU A 359 -39.79 -27.42 -0.71
C GLU A 359 -40.25 -25.96 -0.70
N HIS A 360 -41.23 -25.63 0.14
CA HIS A 360 -41.74 -24.26 0.30
C HIS A 360 -40.97 -23.51 1.40
N LYS A 361 -40.64 -22.22 1.16
CA LYS A 361 -39.81 -21.36 2.04
C LYS A 361 -40.48 -20.95 3.38
N SER A 362 -41.32 -21.79 3.97
CA SER A 362 -42.17 -21.47 5.14
C SER A 362 -42.18 -22.57 6.20
N HIS A 363 -41.02 -23.13 6.54
CA HIS A 363 -40.81 -23.98 7.72
C HIS A 363 -39.65 -23.49 8.60
N ARG A 364 -39.85 -22.36 9.28
CA ARG A 364 -39.22 -22.17 10.60
C ARG A 364 -39.99 -23.04 11.59
N HIS A 365 -39.44 -24.18 12.00
CA HIS A 365 -40.03 -24.96 13.08
C HIS A 365 -39.02 -25.32 14.17
N ILE A 366 -39.32 -24.82 15.37
CA ILE A 366 -38.70 -25.22 16.63
C ILE A 366 -39.27 -26.58 17.03
N PRO A 367 -38.45 -27.54 17.48
CA PRO A 367 -38.89 -28.66 18.31
C PRO A 367 -38.45 -28.44 19.76
N LEU A 368 -39.39 -28.00 20.60
CA LEU A 368 -39.38 -28.35 22.03
C LEU A 368 -40.16 -29.66 22.18
N GLN A 369 -39.59 -30.69 22.81
CA GLN A 369 -40.41 -31.61 23.59
C GLN A 369 -39.62 -32.30 24.71
N GLN A 370 -40.14 -32.14 25.93
CA GLN A 370 -39.78 -32.91 27.11
C GLN A 370 -40.81 -34.04 27.29
N ILE A 371 -40.40 -35.21 27.74
CA ILE A 371 -41.26 -36.15 28.49
C ILE A 371 -40.42 -36.87 29.58
N PRO A 372 -41.00 -37.41 30.68
CA PRO A 372 -41.00 -36.65 31.94
C PRO A 372 -40.66 -37.45 33.22
N LYS A 373 -40.76 -36.76 34.38
CA LYS A 373 -40.83 -37.27 35.79
C LYS A 373 -39.46 -37.67 36.41
N SER A 374 -39.18 -37.44 37.70
CA SER A 374 -39.88 -36.64 38.75
C SER A 374 -39.05 -36.56 40.07
N ILE A 375 -39.58 -35.86 41.09
CA ILE A 375 -39.35 -36.02 42.55
C ILE A 375 -38.27 -35.13 43.26
N LEU A 376 -38.74 -34.47 44.34
CA LEU A 376 -38.08 -33.82 45.51
C LEU A 376 -37.33 -32.46 45.43
N LYS A 377 -37.87 -31.50 46.20
CA LYS A 377 -37.18 -30.38 46.92
C LYS A 377 -36.85 -30.83 48.36
N PRO A 378 -35.88 -30.22 49.07
CA PRO A 378 -36.15 -29.08 49.99
C PRO A 378 -35.13 -27.91 49.84
N ALA A 379 -35.25 -26.67 50.32
CA ALA A 379 -36.25 -25.88 51.10
C ALA A 379 -35.79 -25.30 52.48
N GLY A 380 -34.87 -24.31 52.48
CA GLY A 380 -34.67 -23.29 53.54
C GLY A 380 -34.05 -23.75 54.89
N PRO A 381 -34.02 -22.88 55.94
CA PRO A 381 -34.45 -21.48 56.01
C PRO A 381 -33.33 -20.50 56.54
N PRO A 382 -33.46 -19.61 57.57
CA PRO A 382 -33.44 -18.16 57.33
C PRO A 382 -32.43 -17.32 58.19
N ALA A 383 -32.42 -16.00 57.95
CA ALA A 383 -31.66 -15.00 58.71
C ALA A 383 -32.43 -14.39 59.91
N PRO A 384 -31.74 -13.68 60.83
CA PRO A 384 -32.33 -12.61 61.64
C PRO A 384 -31.71 -11.22 61.36
N LYS A 385 -32.39 -10.15 61.81
CA LYS A 385 -32.02 -8.72 61.61
C LYS A 385 -31.63 -8.05 62.93
N SER A 386 -30.82 -6.99 62.87
CA SER A 386 -30.96 -5.83 63.77
C SER A 386 -30.26 -4.57 63.22
N ALA A 387 -30.86 -3.40 63.44
CA ALA A 387 -30.27 -2.06 63.36
C ALA A 387 -30.68 -1.30 64.65
N PRO A 388 -30.07 -0.14 65.00
CA PRO A 388 -30.59 1.13 64.45
C PRO A 388 -29.59 2.32 64.38
N ALA A 389 -30.10 3.44 63.85
CA ALA A 389 -29.74 4.84 64.12
C ALA A 389 -28.49 5.49 63.45
N SER A 390 -28.74 6.72 62.97
CA SER A 390 -27.83 7.79 62.53
C SER A 390 -28.02 9.00 63.51
N PRO A 391 -27.51 10.26 63.33
CA PRO A 391 -26.85 10.92 62.17
C PRO A 391 -25.66 11.84 62.62
N PRO A 392 -25.35 13.03 62.03
CA PRO A 392 -25.31 13.50 60.63
C PRO A 392 -23.90 14.09 60.22
N ALA A 393 -23.87 14.70 59.03
CA ALA A 393 -23.08 15.89 58.63
C ALA A 393 -21.78 15.71 57.81
N SER A 394 -21.52 16.72 56.98
CA SER A 394 -20.52 16.77 55.90
C SER A 394 -19.33 17.67 56.22
N ALA A 395 -18.19 17.44 55.53
CA ALA A 395 -16.97 18.25 55.63
C ALA A 395 -16.30 18.43 54.25
N PRO A 396 -15.65 19.58 53.98
CA PRO A 396 -15.09 19.92 52.67
C PRO A 396 -13.70 19.32 52.41
N LYS A 397 -13.26 19.37 51.15
CA LYS A 397 -11.88 19.02 50.74
C LYS A 397 -10.91 20.12 51.22
N ILE A 398 -9.85 19.75 51.92
CA ILE A 398 -8.88 20.68 52.53
C ILE A 398 -7.45 20.38 52.01
N ALA A 399 -6.66 21.44 51.77
CA ALA A 399 -5.26 21.35 51.37
C ALA A 399 -4.31 21.22 52.58
N LEU A 400 -3.15 20.58 52.38
CA LEU A 400 -2.20 20.26 53.45
C LEU A 400 -1.25 21.45 53.73
N MET A 401 -1.35 22.06 54.92
CA MET A 401 -0.63 23.27 55.31
C MET A 401 0.36 23.05 56.48
N PRO A 402 1.60 23.59 56.44
CA PRO A 402 2.52 23.58 57.58
C PRO A 402 2.16 24.62 58.66
N PRO A 403 2.46 24.38 59.95
CA PRO A 403 2.23 25.35 61.03
C PRO A 403 3.31 26.46 61.08
N THR A 404 2.90 27.69 61.38
CA THR A 404 3.78 28.86 61.52
C THR A 404 4.53 28.90 62.85
N LYS A 405 5.75 29.47 62.85
CA LYS A 405 6.56 29.76 64.06
C LYS A 405 6.79 31.26 64.22
N GLN A 406 7.02 31.68 65.47
CA GLN A 406 6.98 33.08 65.91
C GLN A 406 8.32 33.83 65.74
N VAL A 407 8.25 35.16 65.88
CA VAL A 407 9.27 36.15 65.53
C VAL A 407 10.32 36.37 66.64
N LEU A 408 11.58 36.59 66.24
CA LEU A 408 12.59 37.30 67.04
C LEU A 408 13.24 38.45 66.23
N LYS A 409 13.88 39.39 66.93
CA LYS A 409 14.14 40.77 66.46
C LYS A 409 15.42 40.98 65.63
N ALA A 410 15.45 42.06 64.86
CA ALA A 410 16.56 42.47 64.00
C ALA A 410 17.38 43.68 64.54
N PRO A 411 18.66 43.83 64.14
CA PRO A 411 19.46 45.06 64.17
C PRO A 411 19.55 45.74 62.76
N PRO A 412 20.15 46.94 62.58
CA PRO A 412 19.53 47.99 61.73
C PRO A 412 20.19 48.36 60.39
N LEU A 413 19.47 49.22 59.63
CA LEU A 413 19.83 49.78 58.32
C LEU A 413 20.74 51.03 58.36
N PRO A 414 21.60 51.25 57.34
CA PRO A 414 22.21 52.55 57.02
C PRO A 414 21.30 53.50 56.19
N PRO A 415 21.58 54.81 56.11
CA PRO A 415 20.67 55.83 55.57
C PRO A 415 20.79 56.13 54.05
N PRO A 416 19.77 56.78 53.42
CA PRO A 416 19.66 56.97 51.96
C PRO A 416 20.26 58.29 51.42
N LYS A 417 20.52 58.35 50.10
CA LYS A 417 20.84 59.57 49.30
C LYS A 417 20.22 59.48 47.87
N PRO A 418 20.12 60.59 47.10
CA PRO A 418 18.83 60.96 46.49
C PRO A 418 18.62 60.71 44.97
N THR A 419 17.40 61.01 44.55
CA THR A 419 16.75 60.84 43.23
C THR A 419 17.34 61.59 42.03
N GLN A 420 17.23 60.99 40.83
CA GLN A 420 16.96 61.68 39.56
C GLN A 420 15.95 60.87 38.70
N LYS A 421 15.25 61.51 37.74
CA LYS A 421 14.19 60.93 36.88
C LYS A 421 14.76 60.40 35.55
N PRO A 422 14.02 59.57 34.79
CA PRO A 422 13.49 60.09 33.51
C PRO A 422 12.11 59.55 33.03
N VAL A 423 11.36 60.46 32.37
CA VAL A 423 10.47 60.39 31.18
C VAL A 423 9.80 59.06 30.73
N PRO A 424 8.48 59.05 30.41
CA PRO A 424 7.75 57.91 29.79
C PRO A 424 7.59 57.99 28.24
N PRO A 425 7.23 56.87 27.56
CA PRO A 425 6.83 56.82 26.14
C PRO A 425 5.32 57.14 25.90
N PRO A 426 4.88 57.39 24.64
CA PRO A 426 3.58 58.02 24.32
C PRO A 426 2.38 57.08 24.05
N LEU A 427 1.19 57.69 23.94
CA LEU A 427 -0.14 57.07 23.72
C LEU A 427 -0.65 57.16 22.26
N PRO A 428 -1.59 56.30 21.83
CA PRO A 428 -2.27 56.36 20.52
C PRO A 428 -3.70 56.98 20.57
N PRO A 429 -4.12 57.77 19.54
CA PRO A 429 -5.53 58.18 19.31
C PRO A 429 -6.01 57.91 17.84
N PRO A 430 -7.28 58.19 17.45
CA PRO A 430 -8.59 57.86 18.05
C PRO A 430 -9.55 57.15 17.03
N LYS A 431 -10.90 57.22 17.18
CA LYS A 431 -11.94 56.51 16.38
C LYS A 431 -13.06 57.43 15.82
N GLN A 432 -13.99 56.84 15.02
CA GLN A 432 -15.39 57.24 14.68
C GLN A 432 -15.60 58.14 13.43
N PRO A 433 -16.84 58.28 12.84
CA PRO A 433 -18.18 57.80 13.26
C PRO A 433 -19.07 57.06 12.20
N HIS A 434 -20.35 56.82 12.56
CA HIS A 434 -21.44 56.19 11.75
C HIS A 434 -22.26 57.20 10.90
N PRO A 435 -23.22 56.73 10.09
CA PRO A 435 -24.62 57.23 10.21
C PRO A 435 -25.70 56.11 10.22
N SER A 436 -27.00 56.49 10.23
CA SER A 436 -28.16 55.62 10.57
C SER A 436 -29.38 55.73 9.61
N SER A 437 -30.42 54.92 9.88
CA SER A 437 -31.55 54.48 9.03
C SER A 437 -32.74 55.43 8.78
N PRO A 438 -33.53 55.20 7.70
CA PRO A 438 -34.97 55.52 7.58
C PRO A 438 -35.89 54.25 7.48
N PRO A 439 -37.26 54.36 7.48
CA PRO A 439 -38.14 53.27 7.93
C PRO A 439 -39.34 52.80 7.03
N ALA A 440 -39.84 51.58 7.33
CA ALA A 440 -41.24 51.09 7.38
C ALA A 440 -42.19 50.90 6.15
N THR A 441 -43.13 49.94 6.36
CA THR A 441 -44.49 49.69 5.77
C THR A 441 -44.71 48.92 4.44
N ASP A 442 -45.24 47.67 4.60
CA ASP A 442 -46.28 46.92 3.86
C ASP A 442 -46.28 46.61 2.32
N GLN A 443 -46.03 45.32 2.01
CA GLN A 443 -46.93 44.30 1.37
C GLN A 443 -47.53 44.49 -0.07
N PRO A 444 -48.00 43.41 -0.79
CA PRO A 444 -48.01 41.96 -0.48
C PRO A 444 -47.65 40.95 -1.65
N GLN A 445 -47.69 39.63 -1.31
CA GLN A 445 -47.89 38.40 -2.15
C GLN A 445 -46.75 37.77 -3.03
N HIS A 446 -46.32 36.56 -2.60
CA HIS A 446 -46.10 35.29 -3.35
C HIS A 446 -45.35 35.29 -4.71
N LEU A 447 -44.30 34.48 -4.98
CA LEU A 447 -43.61 33.31 -4.37
C LEU A 447 -42.14 33.27 -4.90
N ASN A 448 -41.19 32.35 -4.64
CA ASN A 448 -41.14 31.01 -4.01
C ASN A 448 -39.69 30.69 -3.51
N GLY A 449 -39.47 29.52 -2.87
CA GLY A 449 -38.23 28.73 -3.06
C GLY A 449 -37.19 28.62 -1.92
N VAL A 450 -37.29 27.53 -1.14
CA VAL A 450 -36.20 26.72 -0.51
C VAL A 450 -35.03 27.42 0.23
N HIS A 451 -34.96 27.26 1.55
CA HIS A 451 -33.89 26.58 2.31
C HIS A 451 -34.34 26.36 3.79
N GLY A 452 -33.62 25.54 4.59
CA GLY A 452 -34.20 24.85 5.76
C GLY A 452 -33.99 25.47 7.17
N PRO A 453 -34.75 24.99 8.19
CA PRO A 453 -34.62 25.35 9.62
C PRO A 453 -33.43 24.59 10.28
N SER A 454 -32.76 25.06 11.34
CA SER A 454 -33.13 25.78 12.59
C SER A 454 -33.58 24.85 13.74
N SER A 455 -32.79 24.82 14.82
CA SER A 455 -33.06 24.08 16.06
C SER A 455 -34.12 24.76 16.95
N PRO A 456 -34.96 24.00 17.68
CA PRO A 456 -35.83 24.54 18.71
C PRO A 456 -35.28 24.32 20.14
N LEU A 457 -35.40 25.35 20.97
CA LEU A 457 -35.33 25.23 22.44
C LEU A 457 -36.70 24.83 22.99
N ARG A 458 -36.74 23.89 23.95
CA ARG A 458 -37.78 23.92 24.99
C ARG A 458 -37.29 23.30 26.30
N SER A 459 -37.79 23.83 27.40
CA SER A 459 -37.45 23.47 28.79
C SER A 459 -38.72 22.94 29.51
N PRO A 460 -38.74 22.79 30.85
CA PRO A 460 -38.54 21.51 31.52
C PRO A 460 -39.80 21.00 32.27
N ASP A 461 -39.81 19.73 32.70
CA ASP A 461 -40.49 19.35 33.96
C ASP A 461 -40.06 17.97 34.51
N TYR A 462 -40.47 17.71 35.77
CA TYR A 462 -40.14 16.63 36.71
C TYR A 462 -39.97 15.17 36.21
N GLY A 463 -39.11 14.42 36.90
CA GLY A 463 -39.15 12.95 36.98
C GLY A 463 -37.88 12.30 37.58
N GLU A 464 -37.87 12.00 38.89
CA GLU A 464 -36.84 11.15 39.51
C GLU A 464 -37.14 9.66 39.30
N GLY A 465 -36.09 8.84 39.14
CA GLY A 465 -36.20 7.37 39.06
C GLY A 465 -34.94 6.73 38.50
N ALA A 466 -34.04 6.26 39.37
CA ALA A 466 -32.75 5.70 38.98
C ALA A 466 -32.76 4.16 38.93
N GLU A 467 -31.96 3.61 38.02
CA GLU A 467 -31.29 2.31 38.23
C GLU A 467 -29.78 2.49 38.01
N GLU A 468 -28.98 2.11 39.01
CA GLU A 468 -27.51 2.10 38.92
C GLU A 468 -27.02 0.81 38.28
N ASN A 469 -26.01 0.87 37.41
CA ASN A 469 -25.15 -0.27 37.12
C ASN A 469 -23.74 0.15 36.64
N GLY A 470 -22.86 0.39 37.62
CA GLY A 470 -21.42 0.10 37.54
C GLY A 470 -20.60 0.64 36.37
N ASP A 471 -20.43 1.96 36.25
CA ASP A 471 -19.30 2.52 35.48
C ASP A 471 -17.97 2.28 36.23
N ALA A 472 -17.17 1.34 35.72
CA ALA A 472 -15.80 1.10 36.17
C ALA A 472 -14.86 2.13 35.56
N GLY A 473 -14.99 3.38 36.01
CA GLY A 473 -14.44 4.56 35.34
C GLY A 473 -12.98 4.47 34.91
N LEU A 474 -12.73 4.71 33.62
CA LEU A 474 -11.42 4.77 32.97
C LEU A 474 -10.63 6.03 33.41
N GLY A 475 -10.19 6.03 34.67
CA GLY A 475 -9.32 7.06 35.23
C GLY A 475 -7.90 6.97 34.64
N GLY A 476 -7.66 7.65 33.51
CA GLY A 476 -6.33 7.71 32.89
C GLY A 476 -5.29 8.33 33.82
N ASP A 477 -4.19 7.62 34.05
CA ASP A 477 -3.17 7.96 35.04
C ASP A 477 -2.63 9.41 34.92
N LEU A 478 -2.22 9.95 36.07
CA LEU A 478 -1.62 11.27 36.22
C LEU A 478 -0.17 11.13 36.66
N GLU A 479 0.75 11.60 35.82
CA GLU A 479 2.20 11.54 36.03
C GLU A 479 2.84 12.92 36.25
N VAL A 480 4.12 12.94 36.63
CA VAL A 480 4.92 14.17 36.72
C VAL A 480 5.09 14.77 35.32
N GLY A 481 4.66 16.02 35.15
CA GLY A 481 4.50 16.70 33.86
C GLY A 481 3.05 16.91 33.45
N SER A 482 2.08 16.23 34.07
CA SER A 482 0.65 16.42 33.77
C SER A 482 0.18 17.84 34.11
N MET A 483 -0.52 18.46 33.16
CA MET A 483 -1.32 19.67 33.41
C MET A 483 -2.60 19.29 34.13
N VAL A 484 -2.86 19.93 35.28
CA VAL A 484 -3.95 19.54 36.20
C VAL A 484 -4.72 20.72 36.76
N GLU A 485 -6.00 20.49 37.03
CA GLU A 485 -6.89 21.36 37.80
C GLU A 485 -7.17 20.74 39.18
N VAL A 486 -7.23 21.58 40.21
CA VAL A 486 -7.46 21.19 41.62
C VAL A 486 -8.30 22.22 42.37
N ASN A 487 -9.03 21.76 43.40
CA ASN A 487 -9.95 22.57 44.23
C ASN A 487 -11.16 23.14 43.46
N ASP A 488 -11.98 23.91 44.17
CA ASP A 488 -13.14 24.65 43.65
C ASP A 488 -13.15 26.04 44.36
N PRO A 489 -13.06 27.18 43.64
CA PRO A 489 -12.85 27.29 42.20
C PRO A 489 -11.53 26.65 41.74
N PRO A 490 -11.43 26.20 40.47
CA PRO A 490 -10.29 25.44 39.98
C PRO A 490 -9.01 26.28 39.93
N LEU A 491 -7.96 25.77 40.57
CA LEU A 491 -6.59 26.22 40.43
C LEU A 491 -5.88 25.31 39.42
N PHE A 492 -5.23 25.91 38.42
CA PHE A 492 -4.51 25.19 37.38
C PHE A 492 -3.00 25.18 37.64
N GLY A 493 -2.32 24.12 37.22
CA GLY A 493 -0.87 24.00 37.31
C GLY A 493 -0.32 22.69 36.73
N VAL A 494 0.97 22.44 36.93
CA VAL A 494 1.67 21.24 36.44
C VAL A 494 2.17 20.41 37.59
N ILE A 495 1.92 19.08 37.57
CA ILE A 495 2.51 18.16 38.55
C ILE A 495 4.04 18.17 38.39
N ARG A 496 4.76 18.60 39.42
CA ARG A 496 6.23 18.60 39.51
C ARG A 496 6.81 17.45 40.30
N TRP A 497 6.00 16.81 41.13
CA TRP A 497 6.40 15.69 41.98
C TRP A 497 5.19 14.80 42.29
N ILE A 498 5.41 13.49 42.39
CA ILE A 498 4.45 12.54 42.96
C ILE A 498 5.22 11.67 43.95
N GLY A 499 4.67 11.46 45.13
CA GLY A 499 5.26 10.54 46.10
C GLY A 499 4.48 10.47 47.41
N GLN A 500 5.03 9.73 48.37
CA GLN A 500 4.45 9.61 49.70
C GLN A 500 4.95 10.73 50.61
N ILE A 501 4.08 11.27 51.47
CA ILE A 501 4.43 12.23 52.52
C ILE A 501 4.15 11.63 53.88
N SER A 502 5.09 11.78 54.82
CA SER A 502 4.96 11.33 56.21
C SER A 502 3.68 11.86 56.86
N GLY A 503 2.79 10.95 57.29
CA GLY A 503 1.47 11.27 57.84
C GLY A 503 0.32 11.24 56.82
N VAL A 504 0.58 11.01 55.54
CA VAL A 504 -0.45 10.79 54.51
C VAL A 504 -0.35 9.34 54.01
N SER A 505 -1.47 8.61 54.04
CA SER A 505 -1.56 7.18 53.66
C SER A 505 -1.71 6.94 52.15
N GLU A 506 -1.65 7.99 51.33
CA GLU A 506 -2.00 8.00 49.91
C GLU A 506 -0.98 8.86 49.14
N PRO A 507 -0.75 8.61 47.83
CA PRO A 507 0.17 9.42 47.04
C PRO A 507 -0.27 10.88 46.95
N VAL A 508 0.69 11.78 47.09
CA VAL A 508 0.52 13.23 47.04
C VAL A 508 1.19 13.76 45.77
N ALA A 509 0.47 14.58 45.03
CA ALA A 509 1.01 15.42 43.96
C ALA A 509 1.52 16.74 44.54
N GLY A 510 2.77 17.08 44.21
CA GLY A 510 3.31 18.43 44.33
C GLY A 510 3.13 19.15 42.99
N ILE A 511 2.37 20.24 42.98
CA ILE A 511 1.95 20.98 41.79
C ILE A 511 2.59 22.37 41.79
N GLU A 512 3.13 22.81 40.66
CA GLU A 512 3.47 24.22 40.42
C GLU A 512 2.28 24.90 39.74
N LEU A 513 1.63 25.84 40.45
CA LEU A 513 0.44 26.56 39.99
C LEU A 513 0.76 27.68 38.99
N ASP A 514 -0.14 27.90 38.04
CA ASP A 514 -0.10 29.04 37.11
C ASP A 514 -0.09 30.38 37.89
N GLN A 515 -0.92 30.48 38.91
CA GLN A 515 -1.17 31.67 39.72
C GLN A 515 -0.53 31.54 41.12
N GLU A 516 -0.18 32.67 41.73
CA GLU A 516 0.29 32.69 43.11
C GLU A 516 -0.88 32.49 44.10
N LEU A 517 -0.73 31.52 44.99
CA LEU A 517 -1.66 31.23 46.08
C LEU A 517 -1.05 31.76 47.38
N SER A 518 -1.77 32.58 48.15
CA SER A 518 -1.24 33.19 49.39
C SER A 518 -0.88 32.20 50.50
N ALA A 519 -1.22 30.92 50.34
CA ALA A 519 -0.85 29.80 51.20
C ALA A 519 0.03 28.76 50.48
N GLY A 520 0.57 29.10 49.30
CA GLY A 520 1.44 28.23 48.52
C GLY A 520 2.87 28.15 49.06
N THR A 521 3.56 27.08 48.71
CA THR A 521 4.96 26.79 49.07
C THR A 521 5.91 27.16 47.93
N ASP A 522 7.19 26.85 48.08
CA ASP A 522 8.23 26.90 47.04
C ASP A 522 8.63 25.48 46.54
N GLY A 523 7.77 24.48 46.79
CA GLY A 523 8.05 23.06 46.57
C GLY A 523 8.62 22.32 47.79
N SER A 524 8.58 22.95 48.97
CA SER A 524 8.91 22.34 50.27
C SER A 524 7.67 22.04 51.13
N TYR A 525 7.75 20.98 51.93
CA TYR A 525 6.70 20.55 52.86
C TYR A 525 7.33 20.09 54.18
N LEU A 526 6.83 20.61 55.31
CA LEU A 526 7.34 20.36 56.67
C LEU A 526 8.87 20.56 56.88
N GLY A 527 9.57 21.22 55.95
CA GLY A 527 11.01 21.46 55.98
C GLY A 527 11.82 20.60 55.00
N GLU A 528 11.23 19.55 54.44
CA GLU A 528 11.81 18.77 53.35
C GLU A 528 11.45 19.39 51.99
N ARG A 529 12.27 19.15 50.95
CA ARG A 529 12.05 19.70 49.61
C ARG A 529 11.77 18.59 48.61
N HIS A 530 10.58 18.60 48.05
CA HIS A 530 10.11 17.63 47.06
C HIS A 530 10.27 18.14 45.62
N PHE A 531 10.10 19.44 45.39
CA PHE A 531 10.36 20.09 44.11
C PHE A 531 10.89 21.53 44.28
N ARG A 532 11.00 22.26 43.17
CA ARG A 532 11.31 23.70 43.14
C ARG A 532 10.32 24.40 42.22
N CYS A 533 9.73 25.47 42.72
CA CYS A 533 8.94 26.45 41.98
C CYS A 533 9.20 27.84 42.60
N PRO A 534 8.68 28.94 42.03
CA PRO A 534 8.61 30.22 42.74
C PRO A 534 7.87 30.06 44.09
N ALA A 535 8.18 30.94 45.04
CA ALA A 535 7.41 31.03 46.29
C ALA A 535 5.93 31.30 45.98
N ASN A 536 5.04 30.87 46.87
CA ASN A 536 3.58 30.97 46.73
C ASN A 536 2.98 30.17 45.55
N LYS A 537 3.75 29.36 44.81
CA LYS A 537 3.23 28.57 43.66
C LYS A 537 3.18 27.06 43.88
N GLY A 538 3.82 26.52 44.92
CA GLY A 538 3.85 25.08 45.18
C GLY A 538 2.66 24.61 46.01
N LEU A 539 1.81 23.73 45.49
CA LEU A 539 0.66 23.16 46.20
C LEU A 539 0.81 21.64 46.36
N PHE A 540 0.53 21.12 47.56
CA PHE A 540 0.51 19.69 47.85
C PHE A 540 -0.92 19.19 48.07
N VAL A 541 -1.37 18.25 47.24
CA VAL A 541 -2.70 17.62 47.32
C VAL A 541 -2.61 16.12 47.05
N LYS A 542 -3.54 15.34 47.60
CA LYS A 542 -3.69 13.90 47.29
C LYS A 542 -3.90 13.73 45.78
N LEU A 543 -3.18 12.80 45.14
CA LEU A 543 -3.16 12.64 43.67
C LEU A 543 -4.58 12.46 43.07
N ARG A 544 -5.46 11.74 43.78
CA ARG A 544 -6.88 11.55 43.41
C ARG A 544 -7.75 12.82 43.42
N ASN A 545 -7.26 13.93 43.99
CA ASN A 545 -7.94 15.23 43.96
C ASN A 545 -7.56 16.05 42.73
N CYS A 546 -6.52 15.65 41.99
CA CYS A 546 -6.14 16.21 40.70
C CYS A 546 -7.08 15.68 39.61
N ARG A 547 -7.42 16.54 38.66
CA ARG A 547 -8.02 16.18 37.37
C ARG A 547 -7.12 16.74 36.27
N ARG A 548 -7.19 16.20 35.04
CA ARG A 548 -6.52 16.84 33.89
C ARG A 548 -7.15 18.21 33.67
N ASP A 549 -6.30 19.19 33.37
CA ASP A 549 -6.70 20.59 33.16
C ASP A 549 -7.71 20.70 32.00
N SER A 550 -8.96 21.05 32.31
CA SER A 550 -10.05 21.10 31.34
C SER A 550 -9.90 22.17 30.25
N ARG A 551 -8.92 23.09 30.37
CA ARG A 551 -8.56 24.06 29.32
C ARG A 551 -7.87 23.39 28.13
N PHE A 552 -7.34 22.17 28.30
CA PHE A 552 -6.65 21.42 27.28
C PHE A 552 -7.38 20.09 27.01
N PRO A 553 -7.71 19.75 25.75
CA PRO A 553 -8.16 18.41 25.41
C PRO A 553 -7.14 17.39 25.91
N ALA A 554 -7.61 16.27 26.47
CA ALA A 554 -6.73 15.16 26.77
C ALA A 554 -5.99 14.74 25.48
N PRO A 555 -4.70 14.38 25.54
CA PRO A 555 -4.05 13.72 24.42
C PRO A 555 -4.92 12.53 24.01
N GLU A 556 -5.31 12.44 22.74
CA GLU A 556 -5.96 11.22 22.25
C GLU A 556 -5.02 10.06 22.59
N MET A 557 -5.54 9.04 23.28
CA MET A 557 -4.84 7.76 23.32
C MET A 557 -4.54 7.35 21.86
N PRO A 558 -3.44 6.64 21.58
CA PRO A 558 -3.17 6.15 20.23
C PRO A 558 -4.21 5.07 19.87
N VAL A 559 -5.40 5.53 19.46
CA VAL A 559 -6.49 4.69 18.97
C VAL A 559 -5.93 3.92 17.79
N ASN A 560 -6.08 2.59 17.80
CA ASN A 560 -5.71 1.79 16.65
C ASN A 560 -6.48 2.33 15.43
N GLN A 561 -5.77 3.01 14.53
CA GLN A 561 -6.39 3.77 13.44
C GLN A 561 -7.30 2.87 12.60
N VAL A 562 -6.88 1.61 12.44
CA VAL A 562 -7.60 0.54 11.74
C VAL A 562 -8.96 0.20 12.40
N GLU A 563 -9.06 0.27 13.73
CA GLU A 563 -10.32 0.09 14.46
C GLU A 563 -11.19 1.36 14.39
N ARG A 564 -10.56 2.55 14.43
CA ARG A 564 -11.24 3.85 14.25
C ARG A 564 -11.87 3.99 12.85
N CYS A 565 -11.28 3.39 11.81
CA CYS A 565 -11.86 3.28 10.47
C CYS A 565 -13.25 2.61 10.53
N ASN A 566 -13.28 1.43 11.14
CA ASN A 566 -14.44 0.55 11.21
C ASN A 566 -15.58 1.17 12.02
N SER A 567 -15.26 1.87 13.12
CA SER A 567 -16.26 2.39 14.05
C SER A 567 -16.92 3.72 13.63
N ILE A 568 -16.35 4.47 12.68
CA ILE A 568 -16.85 5.81 12.30
C ILE A 568 -17.41 5.85 10.88
N ALA A 569 -16.60 5.52 9.87
CA ALA A 569 -16.92 5.79 8.45
C ALA A 569 -17.26 4.55 7.62
N PHE A 570 -17.12 3.36 8.21
CA PHE A 570 -17.41 2.06 7.62
C PHE A 570 -18.31 1.19 8.53
N ALA A 571 -19.04 1.79 9.48
CA ALA A 571 -19.93 1.06 10.38
C ALA A 571 -21.10 0.36 9.64
N GLU A 572 -21.62 0.96 8.58
CA GLU A 572 -22.58 0.35 7.64
C GLU A 572 -21.92 -0.63 6.65
N TRP A 573 -20.59 -0.64 6.58
CA TRP A 573 -19.76 -1.40 5.64
C TRP A 573 -18.91 -2.43 6.40
N GLY A 574 -19.51 -3.01 7.45
CA GLY A 574 -18.86 -3.99 8.32
C GLY A 574 -18.32 -5.16 7.52
N SER A 575 -17.01 -5.42 7.65
CA SER A 575 -16.38 -6.64 7.12
C SER A 575 -16.71 -7.80 8.06
N GLU A 576 -17.98 -8.21 8.05
CA GLU A 576 -18.51 -9.33 8.82
C GLU A 576 -17.85 -10.65 8.39
N ARG A 577 -17.72 -11.61 9.30
CA ARG A 577 -17.18 -12.94 8.98
C ARG A 577 -18.29 -13.76 8.29
N VAL A 578 -17.99 -14.28 7.11
CA VAL A 578 -18.95 -15.02 6.26
C VAL A 578 -18.49 -16.48 6.16
N GLU A 579 -19.16 -17.38 6.88
CA GLU A 579 -18.88 -18.82 6.83
C GLU A 579 -19.15 -19.41 5.44
N ASP A 580 -20.26 -18.97 4.85
CA ASP A 580 -20.81 -19.47 3.59
C ASP A 580 -19.80 -19.30 2.46
N HIS A 581 -19.40 -20.42 1.86
CA HIS A 581 -18.51 -20.39 0.71
C HIS A 581 -19.16 -19.58 -0.43
N THR A 582 -18.54 -18.44 -0.72
CA THR A 582 -19.02 -17.50 -1.72
C THR A 582 -18.12 -17.64 -2.97
N PRO A 583 -18.62 -18.21 -4.09
CA PRO A 583 -17.90 -18.21 -5.35
C PRO A 583 -17.80 -16.78 -5.93
N PRO A 584 -16.87 -16.50 -6.85
CA PRO A 584 -16.84 -15.22 -7.55
C PRO A 584 -18.07 -15.10 -8.47
N VAL A 585 -18.62 -13.89 -8.54
CA VAL A 585 -19.59 -13.49 -9.58
C VAL A 585 -18.86 -13.08 -10.87
N ASP A 586 -19.56 -13.09 -12.00
CA ASP A 586 -19.06 -12.66 -13.30
C ASP A 586 -19.99 -11.65 -13.99
N GLY A 587 -19.63 -11.25 -15.22
CA GLY A 587 -20.42 -10.36 -16.07
C GLY A 587 -20.72 -9.00 -15.44
N GLU A 588 -21.92 -8.47 -15.69
CA GLU A 588 -22.37 -7.20 -15.10
C GLU A 588 -22.67 -7.33 -13.60
N GLU A 589 -22.94 -8.53 -13.05
CA GLU A 589 -23.16 -8.70 -11.60
C GLU A 589 -21.86 -8.44 -10.81
N ALA A 590 -20.72 -8.93 -11.30
CA ALA A 590 -19.41 -8.60 -10.75
C ALA A 590 -19.10 -7.10 -10.83
N ARG A 591 -19.52 -6.45 -11.92
CA ARG A 591 -19.34 -5.01 -12.09
C ARG A 591 -20.19 -4.21 -11.12
N ASP A 592 -21.48 -4.52 -10.96
CA ASP A 592 -22.38 -3.81 -10.04
C ASP A 592 -22.00 -4.04 -8.56
N LEU A 593 -21.47 -5.23 -8.24
CA LEU A 593 -20.91 -5.54 -6.92
C LEU A 593 -19.66 -4.68 -6.62
N TYR A 594 -18.69 -4.64 -7.54
CA TYR A 594 -17.38 -4.07 -7.27
C TYR A 594 -17.24 -2.60 -7.67
N GLN A 595 -17.90 -2.09 -8.71
CA GLN A 595 -17.65 -0.74 -9.24
C GLN A 595 -18.09 0.35 -8.24
N GLY A 596 -17.18 1.24 -7.85
CA GLY A 596 -17.48 2.38 -6.98
C GLY A 596 -16.31 2.82 -6.09
N SER A 597 -16.56 3.86 -5.28
CA SER A 597 -15.75 4.22 -4.12
C SER A 597 -16.19 3.40 -2.90
N LYS A 598 -15.30 3.20 -1.91
CA LYS A 598 -15.49 2.26 -0.80
C LYS A 598 -15.73 0.81 -1.27
N ARG A 599 -14.97 0.38 -2.29
CA ARG A 599 -15.06 -0.95 -2.92
C ARG A 599 -13.69 -1.59 -3.08
N GLY A 600 -13.64 -2.92 -3.08
CA GLY A 600 -12.41 -3.71 -3.04
C GLY A 600 -11.82 -3.77 -1.63
N ILE A 601 -10.51 -4.06 -1.55
CA ILE A 601 -9.81 -4.21 -0.27
C ILE A 601 -9.25 -2.85 0.17
N GLN A 602 -9.55 -2.42 1.40
CA GLN A 602 -9.00 -1.18 1.97
C GLN A 602 -7.52 -1.32 2.32
N GLY A 603 -6.67 -0.48 1.73
CA GLY A 603 -5.25 -0.44 2.03
C GLY A 603 -4.90 0.40 3.26
N HIS A 604 -3.86 0.00 4.00
CA HIS A 604 -3.34 0.72 5.17
C HIS A 604 -1.87 0.35 5.42
N LEU A 605 -1.02 1.34 5.74
CA LEU A 605 0.42 1.17 6.03
C LEU A 605 1.16 0.28 5.02
N ASN A 606 1.33 0.77 3.79
CA ASN A 606 2.10 0.12 2.71
C ASN A 606 1.59 -1.27 2.27
N SER A 607 0.30 -1.59 2.49
CA SER A 607 -0.30 -2.91 2.18
C SER A 607 -0.57 -3.20 0.70
N CYS A 608 -0.40 -2.25 -0.22
CA CYS A 608 -0.90 -2.36 -1.59
C CYS A 608 -0.44 -3.62 -2.34
N TYR A 609 0.77 -4.12 -2.05
CA TYR A 609 1.28 -5.39 -2.58
C TYR A 609 0.39 -6.60 -2.25
N LEU A 610 -0.21 -6.61 -1.05
CA LEU A 610 -1.12 -7.64 -0.55
C LEU A 610 -2.53 -7.35 -1.05
N ASP A 611 -3.00 -6.11 -0.94
CA ASP A 611 -4.37 -5.73 -1.32
C ASP A 611 -4.62 -6.02 -2.81
N ALA A 612 -3.72 -5.54 -3.69
CA ALA A 612 -3.82 -5.74 -5.14
C ALA A 612 -3.67 -7.22 -5.52
N THR A 613 -2.81 -7.97 -4.84
CA THR A 613 -2.59 -9.40 -5.15
C THR A 613 -3.76 -10.26 -4.69
N LEU A 614 -4.35 -10.02 -3.52
CA LEU A 614 -5.56 -10.71 -3.07
C LEU A 614 -6.76 -10.36 -3.96
N PHE A 615 -6.91 -9.10 -4.37
CA PHE A 615 -7.96 -8.71 -5.31
C PHE A 615 -7.76 -9.36 -6.70
N SER A 616 -6.52 -9.36 -7.22
CA SER A 616 -6.16 -10.06 -8.47
C SER A 616 -6.50 -11.55 -8.44
N LEU A 617 -6.22 -12.24 -7.33
CA LEU A 617 -6.42 -13.70 -7.23
C LEU A 617 -7.87 -14.11 -7.03
N PHE A 618 -8.61 -13.39 -6.17
CA PHE A 618 -9.86 -13.92 -5.61
C PHE A 618 -11.14 -13.13 -5.98
N SER A 619 -11.06 -11.90 -6.50
CA SER A 619 -12.29 -11.08 -6.70
C SER A 619 -13.27 -11.66 -7.73
N CYS A 620 -12.79 -11.92 -8.95
CA CYS A 620 -13.60 -12.37 -10.10
C CYS A 620 -13.14 -13.72 -10.68
N CYS A 621 -12.24 -14.44 -9.98
CA CYS A 621 -11.68 -15.71 -10.43
C CYS A 621 -11.65 -16.73 -9.29
N SER A 622 -11.84 -18.00 -9.64
CA SER A 622 -11.86 -19.15 -8.71
C SER A 622 -10.61 -20.04 -8.81
N SER A 623 -9.68 -19.70 -9.69
CA SER A 623 -8.51 -20.54 -10.01
C SER A 623 -7.44 -20.56 -8.91
N ALA A 624 -7.66 -19.80 -7.83
CA ALA A 624 -6.88 -19.81 -6.59
C ALA A 624 -7.67 -20.36 -5.38
N ASP A 625 -8.96 -20.72 -5.52
CA ASP A 625 -9.82 -21.04 -4.37
C ASP A 625 -9.42 -22.31 -3.63
N TRP A 626 -8.68 -23.22 -4.28
CA TRP A 626 -8.06 -24.38 -3.63
C TRP A 626 -7.11 -23.99 -2.48
N VAL A 627 -6.57 -22.75 -2.45
CA VAL A 627 -5.80 -22.19 -1.31
C VAL A 627 -6.67 -22.12 -0.05
N LEU A 628 -7.94 -21.75 -0.22
CA LEU A 628 -8.92 -21.55 0.85
C LEU A 628 -9.42 -22.86 1.46
N PHE A 629 -9.15 -23.98 0.79
CA PHE A 629 -9.56 -25.34 1.15
C PHE A 629 -8.39 -26.33 1.18
N TRP A 630 -7.15 -25.82 1.20
CA TRP A 630 -5.95 -26.65 1.17
C TRP A 630 -5.86 -27.51 2.44
N PRO A 631 -5.68 -28.85 2.33
CA PRO A 631 -5.62 -29.73 3.50
C PRO A 631 -4.53 -29.32 4.49
N SER A 632 -4.89 -29.18 5.77
CA SER A 632 -3.97 -28.95 6.89
C SER A 632 -4.28 -29.96 8.00
N ASP A 633 -3.26 -30.44 8.70
CA ASP A 633 -3.42 -31.35 9.84
C ASP A 633 -3.80 -30.54 11.10
N PRO A 634 -5.00 -30.75 11.68
CA PRO A 634 -5.48 -29.94 12.80
C PRO A 634 -4.67 -30.09 14.09
N GLU A 635 -3.95 -31.21 14.28
CA GLU A 635 -3.15 -31.42 15.50
C GLU A 635 -1.80 -30.69 15.44
N SER A 636 -1.27 -30.40 14.25
CA SER A 636 0.03 -29.77 14.06
C SER A 636 -0.03 -28.31 13.55
N ASP A 637 -1.08 -27.92 12.83
CA ASP A 637 -1.04 -26.74 11.93
C ASP A 637 -2.05 -25.63 12.30
N GLN A 638 -2.27 -25.40 13.59
CA GLN A 638 -3.20 -24.39 14.11
C GLN A 638 -3.04 -22.98 13.49
N SER A 639 -1.80 -22.53 13.22
CA SER A 639 -1.55 -21.24 12.56
C SER A 639 -1.89 -21.25 11.06
N SER A 640 -1.81 -22.40 10.38
CA SER A 640 -2.25 -22.56 8.99
C SER A 640 -3.77 -22.46 8.92
N LEU A 641 -4.48 -23.21 9.78
CA LEU A 641 -5.93 -23.17 9.89
C LEU A 641 -6.45 -21.75 10.22
N GLN A 642 -5.81 -21.05 11.16
CA GLN A 642 -6.17 -19.67 11.49
C GLN A 642 -5.98 -18.72 10.30
N ALA A 643 -4.88 -18.87 9.54
CA ALA A 643 -4.62 -18.04 8.36
C ALA A 643 -5.57 -18.37 7.20
N GLN A 644 -5.90 -19.65 6.99
CA GLN A 644 -6.84 -20.12 5.98
C GLN A 644 -8.26 -19.63 6.27
N ASP A 645 -8.73 -19.75 7.51
CA ASP A 645 -10.08 -19.31 7.89
C ASP A 645 -10.21 -17.78 7.84
N LEU A 646 -9.20 -17.03 8.31
CA LEU A 646 -9.15 -15.57 8.15
C LEU A 646 -9.21 -15.17 6.66
N LEU A 647 -8.41 -15.81 5.81
CA LEU A 647 -8.39 -15.54 4.37
C LEU A 647 -9.72 -15.89 3.71
N ARG A 648 -10.33 -17.02 4.07
CA ARG A 648 -11.61 -17.51 3.52
C ARG A 648 -12.79 -16.68 4.01
N CYS A 649 -13.01 -16.61 5.32
CA CYS A 649 -14.23 -16.10 5.94
C CYS A 649 -14.19 -14.62 6.29
N GLU A 650 -13.02 -14.00 6.48
CA GLU A 650 -12.91 -12.58 6.80
C GLU A 650 -12.37 -11.71 5.67
N ILE A 651 -11.83 -12.30 4.60
CA ILE A 651 -11.32 -11.58 3.42
C ILE A 651 -12.08 -11.99 2.14
N VAL A 652 -11.94 -13.23 1.65
CA VAL A 652 -12.44 -13.61 0.32
C VAL A 652 -13.96 -13.71 0.26
N ASN A 653 -14.62 -14.41 1.20
CA ASN A 653 -16.07 -14.49 1.22
C ASN A 653 -16.71 -13.08 1.38
N PRO A 654 -16.27 -12.21 2.32
CA PRO A 654 -16.81 -10.84 2.43
C PRO A 654 -16.55 -9.98 1.18
N LEU A 655 -15.36 -10.09 0.56
CA LEU A 655 -15.05 -9.39 -0.70
C LEU A 655 -16.08 -9.72 -1.78
N ARG A 656 -16.37 -11.01 -1.97
CA ARG A 656 -17.32 -11.50 -2.98
C ARG A 656 -18.79 -11.32 -2.58
N ARG A 657 -19.08 -11.22 -1.29
CA ARG A 657 -20.46 -11.09 -0.78
C ARG A 657 -20.93 -9.64 -0.72
N PHE A 658 -20.02 -8.71 -0.43
CA PHE A 658 -20.34 -7.30 -0.16
C PHE A 658 -19.56 -6.31 -1.03
N GLY A 659 -18.57 -6.76 -1.82
CA GLY A 659 -17.76 -5.91 -2.68
C GLY A 659 -16.70 -5.09 -1.92
N TYR A 660 -16.47 -5.36 -0.63
CA TYR A 660 -15.58 -4.58 0.24
C TYR A 660 -14.95 -5.45 1.36
N VAL A 661 -13.71 -5.12 1.74
CA VAL A 661 -13.01 -5.65 2.94
C VAL A 661 -12.26 -4.52 3.63
N CYS A 662 -12.37 -4.41 4.95
CA CYS A 662 -11.67 -3.36 5.71
C CYS A 662 -10.24 -3.75 6.13
N ALA A 663 -9.40 -2.74 6.38
CA ALA A 663 -7.98 -2.93 6.63
C ALA A 663 -7.64 -3.73 7.90
N SER A 664 -8.59 -3.98 8.81
CA SER A 664 -8.34 -4.82 9.99
C SER A 664 -8.09 -6.28 9.62
N LYS A 665 -8.74 -6.78 8.56
CA LYS A 665 -8.64 -8.18 8.14
C LYS A 665 -7.31 -8.46 7.45
N THR A 666 -6.88 -7.56 6.55
CA THR A 666 -5.56 -7.61 5.94
C THR A 666 -4.45 -7.38 6.97
N MET A 667 -4.63 -6.48 7.94
CA MET A 667 -3.67 -6.29 9.04
C MET A 667 -3.58 -7.53 9.95
N ALA A 668 -4.67 -8.23 10.21
CA ALA A 668 -4.64 -9.51 10.92
C ALA A 668 -3.82 -10.57 10.14
N LEU A 669 -4.01 -10.66 8.81
CA LEU A 669 -3.23 -11.57 7.96
C LEU A 669 -1.73 -11.21 7.96
N ARG A 670 -1.39 -9.91 7.90
CA ARG A 670 -0.01 -9.42 8.00
C ARG A 670 0.66 -9.80 9.33
N ARG A 671 -0.10 -9.78 10.45
CA ARG A 671 0.38 -10.23 11.76
C ARG A 671 0.65 -11.74 11.80
N LEU A 672 -0.20 -12.56 11.18
CA LEU A 672 0.03 -14.01 11.07
C LEU A 672 1.27 -14.33 10.20
N LEU A 673 1.43 -13.63 9.09
CA LEU A 673 2.61 -13.76 8.21
C LEU A 673 3.91 -13.37 8.94
N GLU A 674 3.92 -12.26 9.67
CA GLU A 674 5.06 -11.79 10.47
C GLU A 674 5.43 -12.81 11.58
N ALA A 675 4.44 -13.29 12.32
CA ALA A 675 4.62 -14.27 13.39
C ALA A 675 5.16 -15.61 12.89
N ALA A 676 4.63 -16.13 11.77
CA ALA A 676 5.06 -17.40 11.19
C ALA A 676 6.47 -17.35 10.59
N ASN A 677 6.84 -16.22 9.98
CA ASN A 677 8.10 -16.11 9.23
C ASN A 677 9.28 -15.55 10.05
N ARG A 678 9.01 -14.94 11.22
CA ARG A 678 10.00 -14.17 12.01
C ARG A 678 10.63 -13.01 11.22
N ASP A 679 9.97 -12.57 10.15
CA ASP A 679 10.44 -11.51 9.26
C ASP A 679 9.81 -10.17 9.66
N THR A 680 10.62 -9.31 10.28
CA THR A 680 10.17 -8.02 10.81
C THR A 680 9.97 -7.00 9.70
N GLY A 681 8.73 -6.67 9.41
CA GLY A 681 8.34 -5.66 8.44
C GLY A 681 7.01 -5.92 7.76
N PHE A 682 6.45 -7.13 7.85
CA PHE A 682 5.20 -7.47 7.17
C PHE A 682 4.05 -6.54 7.55
N THR A 683 3.99 -6.03 8.78
CA THR A 683 2.93 -5.10 9.22
C THR A 683 3.16 -3.61 8.88
N ASN A 684 4.34 -3.18 8.43
CA ASN A 684 4.67 -1.75 8.25
C ASN A 684 5.45 -1.35 6.98
N GLN A 685 6.14 -2.27 6.31
CA GLN A 685 6.92 -2.00 5.09
C GLN A 685 6.16 -2.38 3.82
N GLU A 686 6.52 -1.73 2.70
CA GLU A 686 6.26 -2.23 1.35
C GLU A 686 7.02 -3.56 1.17
N LYS A 687 6.39 -4.54 0.52
CA LYS A 687 6.95 -5.84 0.14
C LYS A 687 6.63 -6.11 -1.33
N ASP A 688 7.30 -7.08 -1.94
CA ASP A 688 7.00 -7.52 -3.30
C ASP A 688 5.91 -8.61 -3.32
N PRO A 689 4.97 -8.62 -4.30
CA PRO A 689 3.90 -9.61 -4.42
C PRO A 689 4.35 -11.08 -4.36
N GLU A 690 5.49 -11.44 -4.95
CA GLU A 690 6.03 -12.79 -4.87
C GLU A 690 6.62 -13.11 -3.49
N GLU A 691 7.13 -12.13 -2.74
CA GLU A 691 7.53 -12.35 -1.35
C GLU A 691 6.29 -12.67 -0.51
N PHE A 692 5.24 -11.86 -0.65
CA PHE A 692 3.94 -12.10 -0.02
C PHE A 692 3.36 -13.47 -0.38
N LEU A 693 3.34 -13.85 -1.66
CA LEU A 693 2.78 -15.12 -2.11
C LEU A 693 3.59 -16.32 -1.62
N ASN A 694 4.92 -16.28 -1.73
CA ASN A 694 5.77 -17.34 -1.17
C ASN A 694 5.57 -17.46 0.36
N LYS A 695 5.37 -16.34 1.08
CA LYS A 695 5.10 -16.38 2.52
C LYS A 695 3.69 -16.84 2.88
N LEU A 696 2.69 -16.56 2.05
CA LEU A 696 1.33 -17.07 2.21
C LEU A 696 1.28 -18.59 1.93
N PHE A 697 1.88 -19.06 0.84
CA PHE A 697 1.94 -20.49 0.51
C PHE A 697 2.78 -21.28 1.52
N GLN A 698 3.87 -20.69 2.05
CA GLN A 698 4.64 -21.28 3.15
C GLN A 698 3.82 -21.40 4.45
N LEU A 699 2.99 -20.39 4.79
CA LEU A 699 2.12 -20.41 5.96
C LEU A 699 0.98 -21.43 5.82
N LEU A 700 0.38 -21.52 4.63
CA LEU A 700 -0.73 -22.42 4.31
C LEU A 700 -0.30 -23.83 3.87
N ARG A 701 1.03 -24.10 3.85
CA ARG A 701 1.65 -25.37 3.40
C ARG A 701 1.16 -25.88 2.04
N VAL A 702 0.92 -24.93 1.15
CA VAL A 702 0.50 -25.17 -0.23
C VAL A 702 1.62 -25.86 -1.02
N GLU A 703 1.29 -26.90 -1.78
CA GLU A 703 2.25 -27.52 -2.72
C GLU A 703 2.53 -26.61 -3.93
N PRO A 704 3.70 -26.74 -4.57
CA PRO A 704 4.03 -25.95 -5.75
C PRO A 704 3.09 -26.17 -6.94
N LEU A 705 2.74 -25.07 -7.62
CA LEU A 705 1.76 -25.07 -8.72
C LEU A 705 2.36 -25.40 -10.08
N LEU A 706 3.66 -25.15 -10.25
CA LEU A 706 4.37 -25.26 -11.51
C LEU A 706 5.45 -26.33 -11.37
N LYS A 707 5.25 -27.46 -12.05
CA LYS A 707 6.30 -28.47 -12.27
C LYS A 707 6.97 -28.18 -13.60
N ILE A 708 8.17 -27.61 -13.54
CA ILE A 708 8.99 -27.28 -14.72
C ILE A 708 10.26 -28.13 -14.72
N ARG A 709 10.65 -28.69 -15.87
CA ARG A 709 11.93 -29.41 -15.98
C ARG A 709 12.78 -28.82 -17.09
N SER A 710 14.10 -28.94 -16.92
CA SER A 710 15.01 -28.89 -18.07
C SER A 710 15.15 -30.29 -18.65
N MET A 711 15.34 -30.41 -19.97
CA MET A 711 15.42 -31.69 -20.71
C MET A 711 16.49 -32.69 -20.22
N THR A 712 17.38 -32.29 -19.32
CA THR A 712 18.46 -33.10 -18.76
C THR A 712 18.40 -33.26 -17.23
N GLN A 713 17.34 -32.79 -16.58
CA GLN A 713 17.25 -32.68 -15.12
C GLN A 713 15.93 -33.23 -14.55
N GLN A 714 15.90 -33.44 -13.24
CA GLN A 714 14.65 -33.70 -12.51
C GLN A 714 13.71 -32.48 -12.59
N PRO A 715 12.38 -32.68 -12.44
CA PRO A 715 11.44 -31.59 -12.23
C PRO A 715 11.87 -30.68 -11.07
N GLN A 716 11.73 -29.39 -11.29
CA GLN A 716 11.81 -28.33 -10.29
C GLN A 716 10.39 -27.79 -10.06
N GLU A 717 10.14 -27.37 -8.83
CA GLU A 717 8.80 -27.05 -8.36
C GLU A 717 8.75 -25.62 -7.79
N CYS A 718 7.82 -24.80 -8.28
CA CYS A 718 7.61 -23.43 -7.79
C CYS A 718 6.14 -22.98 -7.89
N HIS A 719 5.78 -21.86 -7.25
CA HIS A 719 4.42 -21.27 -7.37
C HIS A 719 4.33 -20.15 -8.42
N LEU A 720 5.47 -19.53 -8.78
CA LEU A 720 5.56 -18.43 -9.75
C LEU A 720 6.73 -18.67 -10.71
N TYR A 721 6.65 -18.12 -11.92
CA TYR A 721 7.75 -18.13 -12.88
C TYR A 721 8.19 -16.70 -13.23
N GLN A 722 9.49 -16.43 -13.09
CA GLN A 722 10.09 -15.19 -13.56
C GLN A 722 10.36 -15.27 -15.06
N LEU A 723 9.74 -14.38 -15.84
CA LEU A 723 10.10 -14.21 -17.25
C LEU A 723 11.47 -13.54 -17.35
N PHE A 724 12.39 -14.19 -18.07
CA PHE A 724 13.66 -13.61 -18.45
C PHE A 724 13.58 -13.05 -19.88
N PRO A 725 14.18 -11.87 -20.15
CA PRO A 725 14.17 -11.30 -21.49
C PRO A 725 15.09 -12.05 -22.46
N PRO A 726 14.88 -11.92 -23.79
CA PRO A 726 15.79 -12.48 -24.79
C PRO A 726 17.23 -11.96 -24.62
N THR A 727 18.24 -12.79 -24.91
CA THR A 727 19.65 -12.37 -24.74
C THR A 727 20.13 -11.29 -25.71
N LEU A 728 19.34 -10.99 -26.75
CA LEU A 728 19.55 -9.87 -27.67
C LEU A 728 18.31 -8.95 -27.60
N PRO A 729 18.47 -7.64 -27.34
CA PRO A 729 17.34 -6.72 -27.40
C PRO A 729 16.87 -6.58 -28.86
N PRO A 730 15.55 -6.50 -29.13
CA PRO A 730 15.02 -6.31 -30.47
C PRO A 730 15.57 -5.00 -31.05
N SER A 731 16.43 -5.10 -32.07
CA SER A 731 17.09 -3.92 -32.63
C SER A 731 16.06 -3.08 -33.43
N PRO A 732 16.02 -1.74 -33.24
CA PRO A 732 15.14 -0.87 -34.04
C PRO A 732 15.55 -0.78 -35.52
N SER A 733 16.58 -1.53 -35.91
CA SER A 733 17.20 -1.60 -37.23
C SER A 733 17.08 -2.99 -37.88
N SER A 734 16.43 -3.97 -37.24
CA SER A 734 16.25 -5.31 -37.82
C SER A 734 15.28 -5.25 -39.01
N PRO A 735 15.69 -5.54 -40.25
CA PRO A 735 14.80 -5.48 -41.40
C PRO A 735 13.88 -6.71 -41.41
N LEU A 736 12.60 -6.50 -41.08
CA LEU A 736 11.56 -7.50 -41.31
C LEU A 736 11.41 -7.79 -42.82
N PRO A 737 11.09 -9.03 -43.21
CA PRO A 737 11.02 -9.42 -44.62
C PRO A 737 9.97 -8.60 -45.39
N LEU A 738 10.37 -8.09 -46.56
CA LEU A 738 9.52 -7.29 -47.43
C LEU A 738 8.43 -8.13 -48.10
N SER A 739 7.24 -8.18 -47.51
CA SER A 739 6.01 -8.55 -48.23
C SER A 739 5.75 -7.50 -49.33
N PRO A 740 5.71 -7.88 -50.62
CA PRO A 740 5.69 -6.92 -51.73
C PRO A 740 4.28 -6.37 -51.99
N LEU A 741 3.82 -5.44 -51.15
CA LEU A 741 2.63 -4.64 -51.45
C LEU A 741 3.03 -3.43 -52.31
N VAL A 742 2.58 -3.42 -53.57
CA VAL A 742 2.82 -2.30 -54.49
C VAL A 742 2.02 -1.08 -54.03
N SER A 743 2.69 0.01 -53.69
CA SER A 743 2.06 1.31 -53.37
C SER A 743 3.01 2.46 -53.72
N PRO A 744 2.61 3.43 -54.57
CA PRO A 744 3.51 4.42 -55.15
C PRO A 744 3.70 5.66 -54.24
N ILE A 745 4.29 5.48 -53.06
CA ILE A 745 4.68 6.58 -52.16
C ILE A 745 6.12 6.34 -51.69
N PRO A 746 7.05 7.32 -51.80
CA PRO A 746 8.43 7.14 -51.38
C PRO A 746 8.55 7.05 -49.85
N ILE A 747 9.14 5.96 -49.37
CA ILE A 747 9.35 5.70 -47.94
C ILE A 747 10.52 6.56 -47.44
N SER A 748 10.24 7.50 -46.55
CA SER A 748 11.25 8.20 -45.76
C SER A 748 11.77 7.34 -44.60
N SER A 749 12.92 7.71 -44.04
CA SER A 749 13.67 6.95 -43.04
C SER A 749 12.87 6.62 -41.76
N PRO A 750 13.20 5.52 -41.06
CA PRO A 750 12.43 5.05 -39.90
C PRO A 750 12.40 6.09 -38.77
N SER A 751 11.22 6.29 -38.19
CA SER A 751 10.95 7.30 -37.17
C SER A 751 11.45 6.90 -35.77
N SER A 752 12.10 7.85 -35.09
CA SER A 752 12.61 7.72 -33.71
C SER A 752 11.50 7.77 -32.64
N GLY A 753 10.37 7.10 -32.88
CA GLY A 753 9.14 7.23 -32.08
C GLY A 753 8.25 6.00 -32.15
N ARG A 754 8.85 4.80 -32.10
CA ARG A 754 8.12 3.53 -31.88
C ARG A 754 8.44 2.99 -30.49
N MET A 755 7.43 2.42 -29.84
CA MET A 755 7.61 1.70 -28.58
C MET A 755 8.28 0.35 -28.82
N ARG A 756 9.19 -0.05 -27.93
CA ARG A 756 9.69 -1.43 -27.84
C ARG A 756 8.65 -2.24 -27.07
N VAL A 757 7.89 -3.03 -27.81
CA VAL A 757 6.84 -3.91 -27.29
C VAL A 757 7.34 -5.36 -27.25
N ALA A 758 6.81 -6.15 -26.33
CA ALA A 758 6.82 -7.62 -26.39
C ALA A 758 5.54 -8.17 -25.75
N SER A 759 4.96 -9.23 -26.30
CA SER A 759 3.83 -9.93 -25.67
C SER A 759 4.29 -10.91 -24.60
N VAL A 760 3.40 -11.22 -23.64
CA VAL A 760 3.68 -12.24 -22.61
C VAL A 760 3.88 -13.63 -23.23
N GLN A 761 3.21 -13.95 -24.36
CA GLN A 761 3.49 -15.16 -25.14
C GLN A 761 4.95 -15.21 -25.63
N ALA A 762 5.42 -14.16 -26.31
CA ALA A 762 6.78 -14.10 -26.85
C ALA A 762 7.84 -14.11 -25.74
N LEU A 763 7.57 -13.46 -24.61
CA LEU A 763 8.44 -13.50 -23.42
C LEU A 763 8.47 -14.90 -22.77
N LEU A 764 7.33 -15.58 -22.67
CA LEU A 764 7.25 -16.93 -22.10
C LEU A 764 7.96 -17.97 -23.00
N GLU A 765 7.67 -17.98 -24.31
CA GLU A 765 8.35 -18.84 -25.28
C GLU A 765 9.87 -18.62 -25.25
N SER A 766 10.32 -17.35 -25.29
CA SER A 766 11.74 -17.01 -25.25
C SER A 766 12.41 -17.41 -23.93
N SER A 767 11.77 -17.14 -22.78
CA SER A 767 12.33 -17.45 -21.45
C SER A 767 12.47 -18.97 -21.24
N PHE A 768 11.50 -19.77 -21.70
CA PHE A 768 11.57 -21.23 -21.68
C PHE A 768 12.64 -21.75 -22.67
N LEU A 769 12.69 -21.20 -23.89
CA LEU A 769 13.65 -21.59 -24.93
C LEU A 769 15.10 -21.39 -24.48
N HIS A 770 15.45 -20.19 -23.99
CA HIS A 770 16.80 -19.86 -23.55
C HIS A 770 17.24 -20.69 -22.32
N SER A 771 16.27 -21.10 -21.49
CA SER A 771 16.50 -21.91 -20.29
C SER A 771 16.45 -23.42 -20.54
N GLY A 772 16.06 -23.86 -21.75
CA GLY A 772 15.84 -25.27 -22.09
C GLY A 772 14.74 -25.94 -21.24
N LEU A 773 13.70 -25.18 -20.87
CA LEU A 773 12.62 -25.60 -19.98
C LEU A 773 11.37 -26.08 -20.73
N LYS A 774 10.61 -26.96 -20.08
CA LYS A 774 9.22 -27.30 -20.40
C LYS A 774 8.39 -27.45 -19.12
N PHE A 775 7.07 -27.33 -19.25
CA PHE A 775 6.11 -27.73 -18.22
C PHE A 775 5.91 -29.25 -18.27
N VAL A 776 5.98 -29.91 -17.12
CA VAL A 776 5.75 -31.36 -16.99
C VAL A 776 4.25 -31.67 -17.15
N GLU A 777 3.40 -30.81 -16.59
CA GLU A 777 1.93 -30.90 -16.68
C GLU A 777 1.32 -29.50 -16.85
N ALA A 778 0.05 -29.45 -17.25
CA ALA A 778 -0.65 -28.19 -17.53
C ALA A 778 -1.10 -27.52 -16.21
N PRO A 779 -0.59 -26.32 -15.86
CA PRO A 779 -0.98 -25.67 -14.61
C PRO A 779 -2.44 -25.17 -14.66
N SER A 780 -3.17 -25.34 -13.57
CA SER A 780 -4.52 -24.78 -13.40
C SER A 780 -4.49 -23.25 -13.29
N CYS A 781 -3.48 -22.71 -12.59
CA CYS A 781 -3.17 -21.30 -12.46
C CYS A 781 -1.67 -21.06 -12.69
N LEU A 782 -1.33 -20.05 -13.50
CA LEU A 782 0.04 -19.71 -13.88
C LEU A 782 0.30 -18.23 -13.55
N LEU A 783 1.26 -18.00 -12.66
CA LEU A 783 1.66 -16.67 -12.17
C LEU A 783 2.99 -16.28 -12.81
N LEU A 784 2.97 -15.28 -13.71
CA LEU A 784 4.13 -14.83 -14.46
C LEU A 784 4.61 -13.46 -13.97
N LEU A 785 5.82 -13.39 -13.42
CA LEU A 785 6.49 -12.14 -13.07
C LEU A 785 7.17 -11.56 -14.33
N MET A 786 6.98 -10.26 -14.56
CA MET A 786 7.47 -9.57 -15.76
C MET A 786 8.98 -9.25 -15.67
N PRO A 787 9.71 -9.11 -16.79
CA PRO A 787 11.15 -8.82 -16.81
C PRO A 787 11.47 -7.36 -16.42
N ARG A 788 11.44 -7.07 -15.11
CA ARG A 788 11.82 -5.80 -14.48
C ARG A 788 13.17 -5.92 -13.77
N PHE A 789 13.96 -4.85 -13.74
CA PHE A 789 15.26 -4.83 -13.06
C PHE A 789 15.33 -3.65 -12.08
N GLY A 790 14.70 -3.82 -10.91
CA GLY A 790 14.54 -2.76 -9.93
C GLY A 790 13.52 -1.69 -10.36
N LYS A 791 13.41 -0.61 -9.59
CA LYS A 791 12.38 0.43 -9.79
C LYS A 791 12.61 1.31 -11.02
N ASP A 792 13.87 1.49 -11.46
CA ASP A 792 14.23 2.46 -12.52
C ASP A 792 14.44 1.84 -13.93
N PHE A 793 14.48 0.51 -14.08
CA PHE A 793 14.75 -0.14 -15.39
C PHE A 793 13.65 -1.10 -15.84
N LYS A 794 12.87 -0.64 -16.81
CA LYS A 794 11.95 -1.45 -17.63
C LYS A 794 12.65 -1.79 -18.95
N MET A 795 12.75 -3.08 -19.28
CA MET A 795 13.42 -3.47 -20.53
C MET A 795 12.59 -3.12 -21.78
N PHE A 796 11.27 -3.16 -21.68
CA PHE A 796 10.33 -2.82 -22.74
C PHE A 796 9.56 -1.53 -22.39
N ASP A 797 9.14 -0.78 -23.40
CA ASP A 797 8.39 0.48 -23.21
C ASP A 797 6.89 0.18 -22.95
N ALA A 798 6.41 -0.95 -23.47
CA ALA A 798 5.23 -1.66 -22.95
C ALA A 798 5.44 -3.18 -23.05
N ILE A 799 4.75 -3.91 -22.18
CA ILE A 799 4.47 -5.34 -22.35
C ILE A 799 2.99 -5.46 -22.75
N LEU A 800 2.67 -6.41 -23.62
CA LEU A 800 1.29 -6.74 -24.00
C LEU A 800 0.84 -8.02 -23.25
N PRO A 801 -0.02 -7.91 -22.22
CA PRO A 801 -0.65 -9.07 -21.58
C PRO A 801 -1.51 -9.85 -22.58
N THR A 802 -1.00 -10.97 -23.08
CA THR A 802 -1.70 -11.78 -24.08
C THR A 802 -3.01 -12.32 -23.47
N LEU A 803 -4.17 -12.02 -24.06
CA LEU A 803 -5.48 -12.42 -23.52
C LEU A 803 -5.68 -13.94 -23.38
N SER A 804 -5.01 -14.72 -24.24
CA SER A 804 -4.96 -16.18 -24.22
C SER A 804 -3.52 -16.62 -24.50
N LEU A 805 -2.81 -17.10 -23.49
CA LEU A 805 -1.54 -17.81 -23.69
C LEU A 805 -1.81 -19.18 -24.30
N ASP A 806 -0.89 -19.66 -25.12
CA ASP A 806 -0.91 -20.99 -25.72
C ASP A 806 0.34 -21.75 -25.27
N ILE A 807 0.15 -22.73 -24.37
CA ILE A 807 1.24 -23.48 -23.72
C ILE A 807 1.50 -24.85 -24.36
N THR A 808 0.76 -25.21 -25.41
CA THR A 808 0.80 -26.52 -26.09
C THR A 808 2.21 -27.01 -26.39
N ASP A 809 3.06 -26.12 -26.90
CA ASP A 809 4.41 -26.43 -27.37
C ASP A 809 5.50 -26.24 -26.28
N LEU A 810 5.10 -25.72 -25.11
CA LEU A 810 5.89 -25.59 -23.89
C LEU A 810 5.72 -26.79 -22.93
N LEU A 811 4.77 -27.69 -23.20
CA LEU A 811 4.55 -28.91 -22.42
C LEU A 811 5.43 -30.05 -22.93
N ASP A 812 5.81 -30.96 -22.04
CA ASP A 812 6.67 -32.10 -22.35
C ASP A 812 5.98 -33.18 -23.20
N ASP A 813 4.92 -33.79 -22.68
CA ASP A 813 4.29 -34.99 -23.25
C ASP A 813 3.06 -34.67 -24.13
N THR A 814 3.06 -33.53 -24.81
CA THR A 814 2.02 -33.15 -25.78
C THR A 814 2.33 -33.63 -27.19
N LEU A 815 1.28 -33.95 -27.97
CA LEU A 815 1.39 -34.07 -29.42
C LEU A 815 1.52 -32.68 -30.03
N ARG A 816 2.67 -32.40 -30.64
CA ARG A 816 2.96 -31.09 -31.25
C ARG A 816 2.94 -31.16 -32.78
N GLN A 817 2.63 -30.02 -33.42
CA GLN A 817 2.47 -29.92 -34.87
C GLN A 817 3.78 -29.46 -35.55
N CYS A 818 4.13 -30.10 -36.67
CA CYS A 818 5.24 -29.67 -37.52
C CYS A 818 4.96 -28.29 -38.14
N SER A 819 5.83 -27.31 -37.91
CA SER A 819 5.69 -25.91 -38.38
C SER A 819 5.60 -25.76 -39.91
N ILE A 820 5.89 -26.81 -40.68
CA ILE A 820 5.87 -26.81 -42.16
C ILE A 820 4.65 -27.54 -42.74
N CYS A 821 4.23 -28.65 -42.13
CA CYS A 821 3.25 -29.58 -42.73
C CYS A 821 2.16 -30.08 -41.76
N GLN A 822 2.13 -29.57 -40.53
CA GLN A 822 1.14 -29.84 -39.46
C GLN A 822 1.01 -31.30 -38.97
N ALA A 823 1.66 -32.26 -39.63
CA ALA A 823 1.85 -33.62 -39.12
C ALA A 823 2.64 -33.65 -37.79
N VAL A 824 2.61 -34.78 -37.08
CA VAL A 824 3.29 -34.98 -35.79
C VAL A 824 4.76 -34.53 -35.84
N ALA A 825 5.14 -33.60 -34.97
CA ALA A 825 6.53 -33.23 -34.76
C ALA A 825 7.24 -34.29 -33.91
N GLY A 826 8.45 -34.69 -34.31
CA GLY A 826 9.34 -35.56 -33.55
C GLY A 826 10.69 -34.91 -33.23
N TRP A 827 10.88 -33.66 -33.67
CA TRP A 827 12.10 -32.87 -33.51
C TRP A 827 11.74 -31.42 -33.18
N GLU A 828 12.49 -30.77 -32.29
CA GLU A 828 12.48 -29.30 -32.11
C GLU A 828 13.88 -28.74 -32.38
N CYS A 829 13.99 -27.49 -32.84
CA CYS A 829 15.28 -26.87 -33.10
C CYS A 829 15.34 -25.43 -32.57
N LEU A 830 16.03 -25.25 -31.45
CA LEU A 830 16.17 -23.97 -30.76
C LEU A 830 16.80 -22.91 -31.68
N GLN A 831 17.83 -23.29 -32.44
CA GLN A 831 18.54 -22.40 -33.38
C GLN A 831 17.69 -21.94 -34.56
N CYS A 832 16.57 -22.61 -34.86
CA CYS A 832 15.64 -22.13 -35.90
C CYS A 832 14.68 -21.05 -35.39
N TYR A 833 14.51 -20.86 -34.07
CA TYR A 833 13.50 -19.94 -33.51
C TYR A 833 13.67 -18.51 -34.04
N GLU A 834 14.92 -18.04 -34.04
CA GLU A 834 15.38 -16.75 -34.54
C GLU A 834 15.43 -16.64 -36.09
N ASP A 835 15.10 -17.70 -36.85
CA ASP A 835 15.14 -17.68 -38.32
C ASP A 835 13.83 -17.14 -38.90
N PRO A 836 13.80 -15.92 -39.48
CA PRO A 836 12.57 -15.32 -40.01
C PRO A 836 12.13 -15.96 -41.34
N ASP A 837 12.97 -16.79 -41.99
CA ASP A 837 12.57 -17.53 -43.19
C ASP A 837 11.55 -18.66 -42.87
N ILE A 838 11.30 -18.96 -41.59
CA ILE A 838 10.44 -20.06 -41.12
C ILE A 838 9.44 -19.52 -40.11
N THR A 839 8.13 -19.57 -40.43
CA THR A 839 6.98 -19.29 -39.53
C THR A 839 7.34 -18.44 -38.29
N PRO A 840 7.49 -17.11 -38.45
CA PRO A 840 8.00 -16.21 -37.41
C PRO A 840 7.23 -16.29 -36.09
N GLY A 841 7.88 -15.93 -34.98
CA GLY A 841 7.21 -15.74 -33.68
C GLY A 841 6.80 -17.01 -32.91
N HIS A 842 7.14 -18.21 -33.40
CA HIS A 842 6.77 -19.49 -32.75
C HIS A 842 7.94 -20.46 -32.62
N LEU A 843 7.88 -21.32 -31.60
CA LEU A 843 8.69 -22.54 -31.46
C LEU A 843 8.73 -23.38 -32.75
N LYS A 844 9.95 -23.80 -33.13
CA LYS A 844 10.21 -24.46 -34.43
C LYS A 844 10.41 -25.95 -34.24
N GLN A 845 9.57 -26.72 -34.90
CA GLN A 845 9.47 -28.15 -34.68
C GLN A 845 8.95 -28.87 -35.91
N TYR A 846 9.38 -30.12 -36.09
CA TYR A 846 9.38 -30.78 -37.37
C TYR A 846 9.07 -32.26 -37.27
N CYS A 847 8.31 -32.78 -38.24
CA CYS A 847 8.32 -34.22 -38.53
C CYS A 847 9.69 -34.60 -39.13
N GLN A 848 10.01 -35.91 -39.16
CA GLN A 848 11.31 -36.40 -39.64
C GLN A 848 11.71 -35.83 -41.02
N THR A 849 10.75 -35.79 -41.97
CA THR A 849 10.99 -35.34 -43.35
C THR A 849 11.29 -33.84 -43.41
N CYS A 850 10.48 -33.01 -42.75
CA CYS A 850 10.69 -31.57 -42.72
C CYS A 850 11.94 -31.19 -41.93
N ASN A 851 12.32 -31.96 -40.89
CA ASN A 851 13.56 -31.76 -40.16
C ASN A 851 14.78 -31.87 -41.09
N THR A 852 14.86 -32.96 -41.88
CA THR A 852 15.93 -33.17 -42.86
C THR A 852 15.93 -32.08 -43.95
N GLN A 853 14.76 -31.70 -44.47
CA GLN A 853 14.65 -30.68 -45.52
C GLN A 853 15.09 -29.29 -45.02
N VAL A 854 14.59 -28.84 -43.86
CA VAL A 854 14.90 -27.52 -43.28
C VAL A 854 16.40 -27.36 -43.01
N HIS A 855 17.04 -28.39 -42.47
CA HIS A 855 18.46 -28.37 -42.11
C HIS A 855 19.40 -28.73 -43.27
N SER A 856 18.90 -29.22 -44.41
CA SER A 856 19.68 -29.29 -45.66
C SER A 856 20.02 -27.91 -46.25
N HIS A 857 19.30 -26.86 -45.82
CA HIS A 857 19.52 -25.50 -46.28
C HIS A 857 20.82 -24.90 -45.71
N ARG A 858 21.62 -24.22 -46.55
CA ARG A 858 22.95 -23.70 -46.19
C ARG A 858 22.98 -22.79 -44.96
N LYS A 859 21.93 -21.99 -44.70
CA LYS A 859 21.84 -21.16 -43.47
C LYS A 859 21.76 -21.99 -42.18
N ARG A 860 21.23 -23.22 -42.26
CA ARG A 860 20.76 -24.03 -41.12
C ARG A 860 21.48 -25.38 -40.98
N ALA A 861 22.42 -25.70 -41.86
CA ALA A 861 23.21 -26.94 -41.82
C ALA A 861 24.14 -27.06 -40.60
N SER A 862 24.33 -25.97 -39.84
CA SER A 862 25.05 -25.91 -38.56
C SER A 862 24.13 -26.00 -37.33
N HIS A 863 22.83 -26.23 -37.52
CA HIS A 863 21.87 -26.33 -36.43
C HIS A 863 21.83 -27.76 -35.86
N SER A 864 21.59 -27.87 -34.56
CA SER A 864 21.46 -29.13 -33.83
C SER A 864 19.99 -29.36 -33.42
N PRO A 865 19.14 -29.92 -34.30
CA PRO A 865 17.78 -30.31 -33.91
C PRO A 865 17.79 -31.45 -32.89
N VAL A 866 16.98 -31.31 -31.85
CA VAL A 866 16.83 -32.29 -30.75
C VAL A 866 15.57 -33.10 -30.97
N LYS A 867 15.63 -34.41 -30.70
CA LYS A 867 14.46 -35.29 -30.80
C LYS A 867 13.59 -35.12 -29.55
N ILE A 868 12.30 -34.85 -29.74
CA ILE A 868 11.34 -34.70 -28.63
C ILE A 868 10.60 -36.01 -28.32
N GLY A 869 10.01 -36.08 -27.12
CA GLY A 869 9.05 -37.12 -26.77
C GLY A 869 7.82 -37.04 -27.68
N VAL A 870 7.24 -38.19 -28.00
CA VAL A 870 5.97 -38.32 -28.71
C VAL A 870 5.16 -39.40 -27.99
N PRO A 871 3.96 -39.12 -27.46
CA PRO A 871 3.11 -40.10 -26.82
C PRO A 871 2.87 -41.34 -27.70
N GLY A 872 2.91 -42.53 -27.08
CA GLY A 872 2.78 -43.80 -27.81
C GLY A 872 1.37 -44.00 -28.40
N GLY A 873 1.30 -44.20 -29.71
CA GLY A 873 0.04 -44.42 -30.44
C GLY A 873 0.26 -44.46 -31.96
N SER A 874 -0.77 -44.90 -32.70
CA SER A 874 -0.81 -44.77 -34.17
C SER A 874 -1.59 -43.52 -34.55
N TRP A 875 -0.87 -42.44 -34.85
CA TRP A 875 -1.46 -41.10 -35.02
C TRP A 875 -1.82 -40.81 -36.49
N GLU A 876 -2.89 -41.44 -36.97
CA GLU A 876 -3.43 -41.22 -38.32
C GLU A 876 -4.58 -40.18 -38.31
N GLY A 877 -4.25 -38.93 -38.60
CA GLY A 877 -5.22 -37.85 -38.79
C GLY A 877 -4.61 -36.45 -38.61
N PRO A 878 -5.35 -35.37 -38.94
CA PRO A 878 -4.95 -34.02 -38.59
C PRO A 878 -4.90 -33.87 -37.07
N LEU A 879 -3.80 -33.32 -36.52
CA LEU A 879 -3.67 -33.01 -35.10
C LEU A 879 -4.51 -31.78 -34.71
N HIS A 880 -5.83 -31.84 -34.88
CA HIS A 880 -6.78 -30.87 -34.32
C HIS A 880 -7.05 -31.16 -32.83
N CYS A 881 -6.03 -31.59 -32.09
CA CYS A 881 -6.03 -31.57 -30.64
C CYS A 881 -6.26 -30.13 -30.16
N THR A 882 -7.09 -29.96 -29.14
CA THR A 882 -7.34 -28.66 -28.51
C THR A 882 -6.01 -28.10 -28.00
N ARG A 883 -5.52 -27.03 -28.64
CA ARG A 883 -4.30 -26.34 -28.20
C ARG A 883 -4.52 -25.85 -26.77
N GLN A 884 -3.66 -26.28 -25.86
CA GLN A 884 -3.81 -26.00 -24.44
C GLN A 884 -3.54 -24.51 -24.18
N ARG A 885 -4.56 -23.84 -23.67
CA ARG A 885 -4.61 -22.38 -23.56
C ARG A 885 -5.02 -21.94 -22.17
N MET A 886 -4.41 -20.85 -21.73
CA MET A 886 -4.72 -20.22 -20.47
C MET A 886 -5.22 -18.81 -20.71
N SER A 887 -6.37 -18.47 -20.14
CA SER A 887 -6.96 -17.14 -20.25
C SER A 887 -6.34 -16.19 -19.23
N LEU A 888 -6.06 -14.96 -19.63
CA LEU A 888 -5.67 -13.88 -18.72
C LEU A 888 -6.90 -13.48 -17.89
N PHE A 889 -6.77 -13.51 -16.56
CA PHE A 889 -7.84 -13.09 -15.64
C PHE A 889 -7.48 -11.89 -14.77
N ALA A 890 -6.19 -11.68 -14.47
CA ALA A 890 -5.75 -10.48 -13.76
C ALA A 890 -4.32 -10.06 -14.11
N VAL A 891 -4.02 -8.78 -13.89
CA VAL A 891 -2.67 -8.21 -13.98
C VAL A 891 -2.46 -7.27 -12.79
N THR A 892 -1.44 -7.56 -11.97
CA THR A 892 -0.96 -6.64 -10.93
C THR A 892 0.10 -5.71 -11.55
N CYS A 893 0.01 -4.41 -11.30
CA CYS A 893 0.87 -3.37 -11.88
C CYS A 893 1.54 -2.50 -10.79
N ILE A 894 2.76 -2.03 -11.06
CA ILE A 894 3.47 -1.01 -10.24
C ILE A 894 4.20 0.01 -11.12
N GLU A 895 3.97 1.28 -10.80
CA GLU A 895 4.66 2.41 -11.44
C GLU A 895 5.96 2.77 -10.69
N THR A 896 5.90 2.92 -9.37
CA THR A 896 7.06 3.27 -8.51
C THR A 896 7.07 2.55 -7.15
N SER A 897 6.04 2.75 -6.33
CA SER A 897 5.90 2.16 -4.98
C SER A 897 4.43 1.98 -4.57
N HIS A 898 3.57 1.73 -5.56
CA HIS A 898 2.14 1.52 -5.32
C HIS A 898 1.59 0.48 -6.30
N TYR A 899 1.13 -0.63 -5.75
CA TYR A 899 0.57 -1.75 -6.48
C TYR A 899 -0.94 -1.57 -6.71
N VAL A 900 -1.37 -1.79 -7.94
CA VAL A 900 -2.79 -1.77 -8.36
C VAL A 900 -3.12 -3.03 -9.15
N SER A 901 -4.41 -3.35 -9.25
CA SER A 901 -4.88 -4.56 -9.96
C SER A 901 -5.77 -4.19 -11.14
N PHE A 902 -5.62 -4.92 -12.24
CA PHE A 902 -6.60 -5.03 -13.31
C PHE A 902 -7.17 -6.44 -13.27
N VAL A 903 -8.49 -6.57 -13.14
CA VAL A 903 -9.17 -7.87 -13.13
C VAL A 903 -10.20 -7.93 -14.24
N ARG A 904 -10.21 -9.04 -14.96
CA ARG A 904 -11.24 -9.37 -15.95
C ARG A 904 -12.44 -9.96 -15.22
N HIS A 905 -13.60 -9.32 -15.36
CA HIS A 905 -14.83 -9.73 -14.68
C HIS A 905 -15.81 -10.49 -15.57
N GLY A 906 -15.52 -10.65 -16.86
CA GLY A 906 -16.42 -11.30 -17.81
C GLY A 906 -15.75 -11.78 -19.11
N PRO A 907 -16.52 -12.46 -19.98
CA PRO A 907 -16.00 -13.09 -21.20
C PRO A 907 -15.67 -12.09 -22.31
N LEU A 908 -16.25 -10.88 -22.34
CA LEU A 908 -16.01 -9.92 -23.42
C LEU A 908 -14.61 -9.29 -23.29
N PRO A 909 -13.99 -8.83 -24.38
CA PRO A 909 -12.68 -8.16 -24.31
C PRO A 909 -12.66 -6.89 -23.46
N ILE A 910 -13.84 -6.26 -23.24
CA ILE A 910 -14.02 -5.00 -22.52
C ILE A 910 -14.31 -5.17 -21.02
N ASP A 911 -14.50 -6.40 -20.53
CA ASP A 911 -14.97 -6.67 -19.17
C ASP A 911 -13.82 -6.56 -18.16
N TRP A 912 -13.33 -5.34 -17.92
CA TRP A 912 -12.19 -5.04 -17.07
C TRP A 912 -12.51 -4.04 -15.95
N LEU A 913 -12.07 -4.38 -14.74
CA LEU A 913 -12.06 -3.52 -13.56
C LEU A 913 -10.62 -3.14 -13.21
N PHE A 914 -10.39 -1.86 -12.93
CA PHE A 914 -9.20 -1.31 -12.30
C PHE A 914 -9.48 -1.12 -10.80
N PHE A 915 -8.62 -1.67 -9.93
CA PHE A 915 -8.70 -1.55 -8.48
C PHE A 915 -7.44 -0.91 -7.89
N ASP A 916 -7.66 0.07 -7.01
CA ASP A 916 -6.62 0.73 -6.21
C ASP A 916 -7.07 0.78 -4.74
N SER A 917 -6.24 0.24 -3.83
CA SER A 917 -6.57 0.11 -2.40
C SER A 917 -6.41 1.42 -1.61
N MET A 918 -5.81 2.45 -2.21
CA MET A 918 -5.50 3.73 -1.59
C MET A 918 -5.84 4.92 -2.53
N ALA A 919 -6.91 4.76 -3.31
CA ALA A 919 -7.31 5.70 -4.37
C ALA A 919 -7.68 7.12 -3.87
N ASP A 920 -8.14 7.23 -2.63
CA ASP A 920 -8.50 8.48 -1.95
C ASP A 920 -8.25 8.35 -0.43
N ARG A 921 -8.26 9.46 0.33
CA ARG A 921 -7.92 9.45 1.76
C ARG A 921 -8.71 10.48 2.56
N GLU A 922 -9.42 10.02 3.59
CA GLU A 922 -10.22 10.84 4.49
C GLU A 922 -9.48 11.10 5.80
N GLY A 923 -9.19 12.37 6.12
CA GLY A 923 -8.58 12.80 7.37
C GLY A 923 -7.04 12.93 7.37
N GLY A 924 -6.50 13.47 8.47
CA GLY A 924 -5.07 13.76 8.66
C GLY A 924 -4.23 12.56 9.12
N GLU A 925 -3.41 12.72 10.16
CA GLU A 925 -2.57 11.63 10.70
C GLU A 925 -3.39 10.41 11.15
N ASN A 926 -4.53 10.65 11.83
CA ASN A 926 -5.52 9.64 12.21
C ASN A 926 -6.56 9.34 11.11
N GLY A 927 -6.28 9.73 9.87
CA GLY A 927 -7.12 9.48 8.69
C GLY A 927 -6.89 8.10 8.05
N PHE A 928 -7.79 7.73 7.15
CA PHE A 928 -7.86 6.41 6.53
C PHE A 928 -7.99 6.48 5.01
N ASN A 929 -7.53 5.43 4.33
CA ASN A 929 -7.63 5.32 2.89
C ASN A 929 -9.02 4.79 2.48
N ILE A 930 -9.49 5.23 1.32
CA ILE A 930 -10.71 4.77 0.68
C ILE A 930 -10.32 4.01 -0.59
N PRO A 931 -10.62 2.71 -0.69
CA PRO A 931 -10.34 1.95 -1.90
C PRO A 931 -11.39 2.23 -2.97
N GLN A 932 -10.99 2.14 -4.24
CA GLN A 932 -11.86 2.39 -5.38
C GLN A 932 -11.68 1.32 -6.46
N VAL A 933 -12.79 0.92 -7.07
CA VAL A 933 -12.81 0.09 -8.29
C VAL A 933 -13.51 0.87 -9.39
N ARG A 934 -12.90 0.93 -10.57
CA ARG A 934 -13.40 1.63 -11.77
C ARG A 934 -13.46 0.65 -12.93
N ALA A 935 -14.58 0.57 -13.66
CA ALA A 935 -14.58 -0.13 -14.95
C ALA A 935 -13.66 0.61 -15.94
N CYS A 936 -12.81 -0.12 -16.65
CA CYS A 936 -11.80 0.42 -17.56
C CYS A 936 -11.84 -0.24 -18.96
N PRO A 937 -13.01 -0.29 -19.63
CA PRO A 937 -13.20 -1.02 -20.89
C PRO A 937 -12.28 -0.55 -22.04
N GLU A 938 -11.65 0.63 -21.93
CA GLU A 938 -10.64 1.06 -22.88
C GLU A 938 -9.41 0.14 -22.93
N VAL A 939 -9.07 -0.60 -21.86
CA VAL A 939 -7.89 -1.47 -21.87
C VAL A 939 -8.08 -2.65 -22.81
N GLY A 940 -9.30 -3.17 -22.91
CA GLY A 940 -9.66 -4.28 -23.80
C GLY A 940 -9.28 -4.03 -25.26
N ARG A 941 -9.48 -2.80 -25.73
CA ARG A 941 -9.09 -2.37 -27.09
C ARG A 941 -7.58 -2.47 -27.34
N PHE A 942 -6.75 -2.22 -26.33
CA PHE A 942 -5.28 -2.32 -26.46
C PHE A 942 -4.80 -3.77 -26.35
N LEU A 943 -5.46 -4.58 -25.51
CA LEU A 943 -5.16 -6.00 -25.36
C LEU A 943 -5.50 -6.85 -26.61
N THR A 944 -6.30 -6.30 -27.53
CA THR A 944 -6.60 -6.91 -28.84
C THR A 944 -5.66 -6.51 -29.99
N LEU A 945 -4.67 -5.64 -29.76
CA LEU A 945 -3.72 -5.20 -30.79
C LEU A 945 -2.56 -6.20 -30.97
N THR A 946 -1.91 -6.20 -32.14
CA THR A 946 -0.62 -6.91 -32.30
C THR A 946 0.54 -6.10 -31.71
N GLU A 947 1.71 -6.74 -31.56
CA GLU A 947 2.93 -6.04 -31.12
C GLU A 947 3.34 -4.92 -32.10
N GLU A 948 3.19 -5.15 -33.41
CA GLU A 948 3.50 -4.17 -34.45
C GLU A 948 2.50 -3.01 -34.49
N GLU A 949 1.25 -3.22 -34.12
CA GLU A 949 0.24 -2.16 -33.97
C GLU A 949 0.52 -1.34 -32.72
N LEU A 950 0.71 -2.00 -31.58
CA LEU A 950 1.01 -1.34 -30.31
C LEU A 950 2.34 -0.57 -30.36
N SER A 951 3.34 -1.05 -31.12
CA SER A 951 4.62 -0.34 -31.32
C SER A 951 4.48 1.06 -31.97
N ARG A 952 3.33 1.35 -32.59
CA ARG A 952 3.01 2.62 -33.27
C ARG A 952 2.17 3.56 -32.42
N VAL A 953 1.72 3.13 -31.24
CA VAL A 953 0.97 3.97 -30.30
C VAL A 953 1.94 4.92 -29.60
N ASP A 954 1.52 6.16 -29.41
CA ASP A 954 2.26 7.12 -28.58
C ASP A 954 1.91 6.91 -27.11
N VAL A 955 2.92 6.68 -26.26
CA VAL A 955 2.76 6.55 -24.80
C VAL A 955 2.05 7.77 -24.20
N ALA A 956 2.34 8.97 -24.70
CA ALA A 956 1.72 10.20 -24.21
C ALA A 956 0.21 10.32 -24.56
N SER A 957 -0.29 9.48 -25.49
CA SER A 957 -1.71 9.39 -25.83
C SER A 957 -2.49 8.37 -24.97
N LEU A 958 -1.80 7.53 -24.19
CA LEU A 958 -2.43 6.51 -23.34
C LEU A 958 -3.06 7.15 -22.09
N ARG A 959 -4.36 6.89 -21.89
CA ARG A 959 -5.05 7.17 -20.61
C ARG A 959 -4.46 6.34 -19.48
N GLU A 960 -4.57 6.83 -18.24
CA GLU A 960 -3.98 6.21 -17.04
C GLU A 960 -4.19 4.68 -16.94
N PRO A 961 -5.41 4.12 -17.11
CA PRO A 961 -5.59 2.66 -16.98
C PRO A 961 -4.85 1.87 -18.07
N ALA A 962 -4.91 2.32 -19.32
CA ALA A 962 -4.18 1.68 -20.42
C ALA A 962 -2.66 1.85 -20.28
N ARG A 963 -2.19 3.02 -19.84
CA ARG A 963 -0.77 3.27 -19.54
C ARG A 963 -0.27 2.35 -18.44
N ARG A 964 -0.98 2.26 -17.32
CA ARG A 964 -0.55 1.43 -16.18
C ARG A 964 -0.66 -0.06 -16.49
N LEU A 965 -1.65 -0.51 -17.27
CA LEU A 965 -1.66 -1.90 -17.70
C LEU A 965 -0.43 -2.24 -18.57
N LEU A 966 -0.16 -1.45 -19.61
CA LEU A 966 0.87 -1.76 -20.61
C LEU A 966 2.31 -1.45 -20.15
N CYS A 967 2.52 -0.32 -19.47
CA CYS A 967 3.84 0.14 -19.01
C CYS A 967 4.16 -0.28 -17.56
N ASP A 968 3.14 -0.58 -16.74
CA ASP A 968 3.30 -0.89 -15.31
C ASP A 968 3.01 -2.35 -14.92
N SER A 969 2.63 -3.22 -15.88
CA SER A 969 2.54 -4.69 -15.71
C SER A 969 3.72 -5.28 -14.92
N TYR A 970 3.43 -5.86 -13.76
CA TYR A 970 4.39 -6.50 -12.85
C TYR A 970 4.22 -8.00 -12.79
N MET A 971 2.98 -8.46 -12.61
CA MET A 971 2.62 -9.89 -12.60
C MET A 971 1.35 -10.10 -13.43
N CYS A 972 1.39 -11.03 -14.38
CA CYS A 972 0.21 -11.46 -15.14
C CYS A 972 -0.27 -12.81 -14.63
N LEU A 973 -1.59 -12.93 -14.41
CA LEU A 973 -2.22 -14.10 -13.80
C LEU A 973 -3.13 -14.79 -14.83
N TYR A 974 -2.83 -16.07 -15.05
CA TYR A 974 -3.45 -16.91 -16.06
C TYR A 974 -4.12 -18.12 -15.45
N HIS A 975 -5.22 -18.60 -16.04
CA HIS A 975 -5.87 -19.84 -15.62
C HIS A 975 -6.32 -20.69 -16.80
N SER A 976 -6.44 -22.00 -16.58
CA SER A 976 -7.11 -22.90 -17.52
C SER A 976 -8.62 -22.90 -17.26
N PRO A 977 -9.47 -22.42 -18.20
CA PRO A 977 -10.93 -22.43 -18.02
C PRO A 977 -11.52 -23.84 -17.91
N GLU A 978 -10.81 -24.85 -18.43
CA GLU A 978 -11.20 -26.26 -18.33
C GLU A 978 -11.03 -26.82 -16.91
N LEU A 979 -10.17 -26.21 -16.09
CA LEU A 979 -9.79 -26.64 -14.74
C LEU A 979 -10.31 -25.71 -13.62
N SER A 980 -11.10 -24.69 -13.95
CA SER A 980 -11.78 -23.83 -12.96
C SER A 980 -12.65 -24.66 -12.00
N LEU A 981 -12.64 -24.31 -10.71
CA LEU A 981 -13.38 -25.02 -9.65
C LEU A 981 -14.91 -24.90 -9.76
N TYR A 982 -15.40 -23.86 -10.43
CA TYR A 982 -16.82 -23.63 -10.72
C TYR A 982 -17.02 -23.53 -12.25
N LYS A 983 -18.18 -23.99 -12.73
CA LYS A 983 -18.59 -24.08 -14.14
C LYS A 983 -20.10 -23.88 -14.26
#